data_AF-A0A413WKL7-F1
#
_entry.id   AF-A0A413WKL7-F1
#
_cell.length_a   1.000
_cell.length_b   1.000
_cell.length_c   1.000
_cell.angle_alpha   90.00
_cell.angle_beta   90.00
_cell.angle_gamma   90.00
#
_symmetry.space_group_name_H-M   'P 1'
#
loop_
_entity.id
_entity.type
_entity.pdbx_description
1 polymer ?
#
loop_
_entity_poly.entity_id
_entity_poly.type
_entity_poly.pdbx_seq_one_letter_code
_entity_poly.pdbx_strand_id
1 'polypeptide(L)'
;MKPTITRLSTAVLISSTVLSTLVPAHSYAATYEGTVNTSILNVRSATSTSSDIVGKLTQGETVQVYTTNNTWAQIEFEGEKRYVSSTYLTLKSTIAKTATTASTTATSAYKADANVNLRSSMSTSATVLTTIPKGATVTYISSHGATGSWMKVTYGKYTGYVVARYFTPSAPVETPYYAIKTAVLYNSTGSGASKLATIPAGAKVTHLASLGATGSWFKIQYGTKVGYAPARNFSTSLLTPEATTPYFSITNVALYNSSASGATKIATIPSGAQVEQIAMPGLSSSWFKVRYNGVTGYAAARNFSKTKPEVIVIKPYFAIRNVAMYDSSASGATKIDTIPFGAKIEQISQSGLSSSWFKVRYDGKTGYAAAHHFSVNQPEVIVVTDYYATQPVVLYNQSASPKSKIAVIPAGTKVQQISEAGLTSSLYKIKYGTLTGYATAAYFSDKPPAPDEQLEAEREVEVVVANNDTLRVRNKPSEGTVIGHLTNGTVVKVKPIVGSDWGVIPYLVNGSLVKGYISLLYTKPYTPPVAGSKETVITETVYPYTLASMVTTQRNAFAQSDAFRNANAYVHKSLITKSSTGELFTTKLQYLKSTASSSATTVATLPNHTKLAYLGAQQVGTVTWYKVKYGSLTGYVLATATAPAGKVSATELFATRFQYLKLTASSTSTNVTSVSTNTKLEYLGTQKVGSTTWYKVKYGVHTGYINAVNAIGNTNVSKDASMTSHSFGVINPGEEVAITGETDQYYTITYYRPSGYDIRVYDRSWRRATNEEITRHVSPSAFATTSQEYFQFLDLSKSADLTAPVLNKSLIGKGILAGRGQAFIDASRTHNVNEIYLLSHALLETGHGTSALATGTIVSSVDGKAVTPKTVYNMYGIGAIDGNAHVKGAERAYKEGWFTPEAAIIGGAKFIGEKYINNPERMQNTLYKMRFNPIKPGINQYATDIAWATKQTANIYDMYQQLESYTLYFDVPKFQ
;
A
#
# COMPACT_ATOMS: atom_id res chain seq x y z
N MET A 1 57.53 -23.78 -32.45
CA MET A 1 58.76 -24.32 -31.84
C MET A 1 58.41 -25.00 -30.53
N LYS A 2 58.41 -26.34 -30.54
CA LYS A 2 58.81 -27.25 -29.44
C LYS A 2 60.33 -27.53 -29.64
N PRO A 3 61.10 -28.22 -28.75
CA PRO A 3 60.77 -29.38 -27.88
C PRO A 3 61.45 -29.30 -26.47
N THR A 4 61.50 -30.26 -25.53
CA THR A 4 61.64 -31.75 -25.55
C THR A 4 61.39 -32.33 -24.11
N ILE A 5 60.43 -33.24 -23.86
CA ILE A 5 60.52 -34.72 -23.54
C ILE A 5 61.39 -35.08 -22.30
N THR A 6 60.90 -35.79 -21.25
CA THR A 6 60.95 -37.28 -21.01
C THR A 6 60.21 -37.64 -19.68
N ARG A 7 59.05 -38.34 -19.66
CA ARG A 7 58.70 -39.79 -19.40
C ARG A 7 58.70 -40.34 -17.94
N LEU A 8 57.51 -40.89 -17.55
CA LEU A 8 57.16 -42.16 -16.81
C LEU A 8 57.56 -42.26 -15.31
N SER A 9 56.83 -42.85 -14.33
CA SER A 9 56.03 -44.11 -14.27
C SER A 9 55.26 -44.27 -12.91
N THR A 10 54.13 -45.02 -12.89
CA THR A 10 53.55 -45.93 -11.82
C THR A 10 53.27 -45.45 -10.37
N ALA A 11 52.02 -45.47 -9.87
CA ALA A 11 51.23 -46.55 -9.22
C ALA A 11 51.44 -46.71 -7.69
N VAL A 12 50.46 -46.33 -6.84
CA VAL A 12 49.48 -47.19 -6.10
C VAL A 12 50.10 -48.20 -5.10
N LEU A 13 49.90 -48.02 -3.78
CA LEU A 13 49.20 -48.96 -2.85
C LEU A 13 49.37 -48.62 -1.33
N ILE A 14 48.22 -48.29 -0.70
CA ILE A 14 47.62 -48.78 0.59
C ILE A 14 48.49 -49.00 1.86
N SER A 15 48.15 -48.33 2.98
CA SER A 15 47.73 -49.02 4.23
C SER A 15 47.11 -48.11 5.31
N SER A 16 45.87 -48.45 5.67
CA SER A 16 45.23 -48.45 7.02
C SER A 16 45.18 -47.19 7.92
N THR A 17 43.98 -46.58 7.93
CA THR A 17 43.12 -46.25 9.10
C THR A 17 43.72 -45.83 10.45
N VAL A 18 43.36 -44.62 10.90
CA VAL A 18 42.81 -44.40 12.25
C VAL A 18 41.66 -43.40 12.18
N LEU A 19 40.58 -43.75 12.87
CA LEU A 19 39.36 -43.00 13.09
C LEU A 19 39.65 -41.79 14.02
N SER A 20 39.39 -40.56 13.58
CA SER A 20 39.24 -39.42 14.49
C SER A 20 38.07 -38.55 14.04
N THR A 21 37.10 -38.42 14.93
CA THR A 21 35.91 -37.59 14.84
C THR A 21 36.26 -36.14 14.48
N LEU A 22 35.87 -35.69 13.28
CA LEU A 22 35.78 -34.27 12.97
C LEU A 22 34.50 -33.72 13.61
N VAL A 23 34.69 -33.15 14.78
CA VAL A 23 33.77 -32.20 15.44
C VAL A 23 33.46 -31.08 14.43
N PRO A 24 32.21 -30.59 14.31
CA PRO A 24 31.96 -29.36 13.59
C PRO A 24 32.79 -28.24 14.24
N ALA A 25 33.69 -27.65 13.46
CA ALA A 25 34.33 -26.39 13.82
C ALA A 25 33.22 -25.37 14.14
N HIS A 26 33.15 -24.94 15.40
CA HIS A 26 32.31 -23.82 15.77
C HIS A 26 32.94 -22.57 15.17
N SER A 27 32.50 -22.20 13.97
CA SER A 27 32.86 -20.91 13.38
C SER A 27 32.17 -19.81 14.19
N TYR A 28 32.87 -19.27 15.18
CA TYR A 28 32.51 -17.96 15.72
C TYR A 28 32.71 -16.95 14.59
N ALA A 29 31.67 -16.22 14.20
CA ALA A 29 31.84 -15.11 13.28
C ALA A 29 32.65 -14.01 13.97
N ALA A 30 33.68 -13.47 13.30
CA ALA A 30 34.35 -12.27 13.78
C ALA A 30 33.32 -11.13 13.88
N THR A 31 33.33 -10.42 14.99
CA THR A 31 32.40 -9.32 15.26
C THR A 31 32.92 -7.99 14.71
N TYR A 32 34.23 -7.86 14.50
CA TYR A 32 34.88 -6.67 13.96
C TYR A 32 36.11 -7.04 13.13
N GLU A 33 36.46 -6.18 12.17
CA GLU A 33 37.79 -6.13 11.56
C GLU A 33 38.62 -5.09 12.31
N GLY A 34 39.84 -5.42 12.74
CA GLY A 34 40.73 -4.50 13.47
C GLY A 34 42.02 -4.21 12.72
N THR A 35 42.38 -2.93 12.57
CA THR A 35 43.66 -2.51 11.98
C THR A 35 44.62 -2.04 13.07
N VAL A 36 45.87 -2.51 13.07
CA VAL A 36 46.89 -2.13 14.05
C VAL A 36 47.29 -0.67 13.86
N ASN A 37 47.15 0.15 14.90
CA ASN A 37 47.40 1.60 14.86
C ASN A 37 48.68 2.04 15.60
N THR A 38 49.52 1.08 15.99
CA THR A 38 50.83 1.29 16.64
C THR A 38 51.94 0.58 15.88
N SER A 39 53.19 1.00 16.04
CA SER A 39 54.35 0.46 15.32
C SER A 39 54.54 -1.05 15.51
N ILE A 40 54.40 -1.55 16.75
CA ILE A 40 54.46 -2.97 17.08
C ILE A 40 53.39 -3.30 18.14
N LEU A 41 52.53 -4.28 17.85
CA LEU A 41 51.52 -4.82 18.76
C LEU A 41 51.86 -6.27 19.13
N ASN A 42 52.10 -6.52 20.42
CA ASN A 42 52.39 -7.87 20.91
C ASN A 42 51.12 -8.74 20.98
N VAL A 43 51.18 -9.93 20.38
CA VAL A 43 50.17 -10.98 20.47
C VAL A 43 50.51 -11.88 21.65
N ARG A 44 49.55 -12.12 22.54
CA ARG A 44 49.77 -12.82 23.81
C ARG A 44 48.88 -14.05 23.98
N SER A 45 49.35 -14.97 24.82
CA SER A 45 48.64 -16.22 25.13
C SER A 45 47.39 -16.02 26.00
N ALA A 46 47.31 -14.95 26.80
CA ALA A 46 46.15 -14.62 27.64
C ALA A 46 45.87 -13.11 27.70
N THR A 47 44.72 -12.71 28.28
CA THR A 47 44.34 -11.30 28.49
C THR A 47 45.10 -10.63 29.64
N SER A 48 46.43 -10.70 29.61
CA SER A 48 47.31 -10.13 30.64
C SER A 48 48.61 -9.60 30.05
N THR A 49 49.09 -8.45 30.53
CA THR A 49 50.39 -7.86 30.13
C THR A 49 51.59 -8.67 30.65
N SER A 50 51.37 -9.57 31.60
CA SER A 50 52.38 -10.52 32.10
C SER A 50 52.37 -11.88 31.40
N SER A 51 51.41 -12.14 30.50
CA SER A 51 51.35 -13.42 29.76
C SER A 51 52.33 -13.47 28.59
N ASP A 52 52.74 -14.68 28.20
CA ASP A 52 53.74 -14.87 27.16
C ASP A 52 53.39 -14.17 25.85
N ILE A 53 54.39 -13.54 25.24
CA ILE A 53 54.29 -12.96 23.91
C ILE A 53 54.55 -14.08 22.91
N VAL A 54 53.51 -14.46 22.18
CA VAL A 54 53.52 -15.55 21.21
C VAL A 54 53.63 -15.06 19.76
N GLY A 55 53.61 -13.74 19.55
CA GLY A 55 53.74 -13.13 18.23
C GLY A 55 53.75 -11.61 18.28
N LYS A 56 53.94 -10.98 17.11
CA LYS A 56 53.90 -9.52 16.95
C LYS A 56 53.19 -9.17 15.65
N LEU A 57 52.43 -8.08 15.68
CA LEU A 57 51.80 -7.46 14.51
C LEU A 57 52.39 -6.06 14.30
N THR A 58 52.48 -5.63 13.05
CA THR A 58 53.03 -4.31 12.68
C THR A 58 51.95 -3.32 12.27
N GLN A 59 52.26 -2.01 12.32
CA GLN A 59 51.30 -0.95 12.02
C GLN A 59 50.68 -1.13 10.62
N GLY A 60 49.34 -1.08 10.56
CA GLY A 60 48.58 -1.25 9.32
C GLY A 60 48.12 -2.68 9.05
N GLU A 61 48.64 -3.70 9.76
CA GLU A 61 48.16 -5.07 9.63
C GLU A 61 46.71 -5.21 10.13
N THR A 62 45.94 -6.07 9.48
CA THR A 62 44.51 -6.30 9.77
C THR A 62 44.29 -7.66 10.41
N VAL A 63 43.45 -7.71 11.43
CA VAL A 63 43.09 -8.93 12.17
C VAL A 63 41.58 -9.06 12.34
N GLN A 64 41.09 -10.30 12.37
CA GLN A 64 39.71 -10.61 12.70
C GLN A 64 39.51 -10.65 14.22
N VAL A 65 38.58 -9.85 14.74
CA VAL A 65 38.31 -9.73 16.17
C VAL A 65 37.01 -10.46 16.50
N TYR A 66 37.10 -11.47 17.37
CA TYR A 66 35.96 -12.32 17.73
C TYR A 66 35.21 -11.77 18.93
N THR A 67 35.96 -11.29 19.93
CA THR A 67 35.42 -10.65 21.14
C THR A 67 36.39 -9.57 21.64
N THR A 68 35.86 -8.59 22.37
CA THR A 68 36.66 -7.57 23.07
C THR A 68 36.06 -7.33 24.45
N ASN A 69 36.90 -7.13 25.46
CA ASN A 69 36.49 -6.70 26.80
C ASN A 69 36.91 -5.26 27.11
N ASN A 70 37.08 -4.44 26.06
CA ASN A 70 37.58 -3.05 26.04
C ASN A 70 39.07 -2.87 26.34
N THR A 71 39.74 -3.83 26.96
CA THR A 71 41.20 -3.77 27.23
C THR A 71 41.98 -4.76 26.35
N TRP A 72 41.39 -5.92 26.09
CA TRP A 72 41.92 -6.99 25.27
C TRP A 72 40.93 -7.40 24.18
N ALA A 73 41.45 -7.64 22.98
CA ALA A 73 40.75 -8.17 21.84
C ALA A 73 41.24 -9.60 21.60
N GLN A 74 40.30 -10.53 21.48
CA GLN A 74 40.59 -11.90 21.07
C GLN A 74 40.60 -11.97 19.55
N ILE A 75 41.75 -12.33 18.99
CA ILE A 75 42.01 -12.41 17.55
C ILE A 75 42.38 -13.84 17.16
N GLU A 76 42.36 -14.12 15.86
CA GLU A 76 42.96 -15.34 15.32
C GLU A 76 44.38 -15.03 14.85
N PHE A 77 45.34 -15.79 15.36
CA PHE A 77 46.76 -15.66 15.03
C PHE A 77 47.35 -17.07 14.93
N GLU A 78 47.88 -17.42 13.75
CA GLU A 78 48.44 -18.75 13.44
C GLU A 78 47.46 -19.92 13.69
N GLY A 79 46.17 -19.72 13.39
CA GLY A 79 45.12 -20.74 13.53
C GLY A 79 44.60 -20.94 14.96
N GLU A 80 45.10 -20.15 15.93
CA GLU A 80 44.73 -20.23 17.34
C GLU A 80 44.14 -18.91 17.86
N LYS A 81 43.32 -18.98 18.91
CA LYS A 81 42.80 -17.77 19.58
C LYS A 81 43.86 -17.18 20.49
N ARG A 82 44.22 -15.93 20.23
CA ARG A 82 45.22 -15.15 20.98
C ARG A 82 44.69 -13.77 21.32
N TYR A 83 45.42 -13.04 22.15
CA TYR A 83 44.98 -11.76 22.69
C TYR A 83 45.94 -10.63 22.37
N VAL A 84 45.39 -9.51 21.92
CA VAL A 84 46.11 -8.24 21.74
C VAL A 84 45.41 -7.15 22.52
N SER A 85 46.10 -6.07 22.85
CA SER A 85 45.44 -4.94 23.54
C SER A 85 44.54 -4.20 22.56
N SER A 86 43.26 -4.05 22.92
CA SER A 86 42.23 -3.41 22.07
C SER A 86 42.53 -1.93 21.79
N THR A 87 43.29 -1.25 22.66
CA THR A 87 43.68 0.16 22.50
C THR A 87 44.51 0.39 21.24
N TYR A 88 45.25 -0.63 20.80
CA TYR A 88 46.13 -0.55 19.63
C TYR A 88 45.49 -1.07 18.34
N LEU A 89 44.16 -1.26 18.36
CA LEU A 89 43.36 -1.62 17.19
C LEU A 89 42.36 -0.51 16.89
N THR A 90 42.29 -0.11 15.63
CA THR A 90 41.16 0.66 15.09
C THR A 90 40.13 -0.33 14.56
N LEU A 91 39.01 -0.46 15.27
CA LEU A 91 37.96 -1.43 14.96
C LEU A 91 36.94 -0.86 13.94
N LYS A 92 36.68 -1.63 12.89
CA LYS A 92 35.66 -1.38 11.89
C LYS A 92 34.53 -2.40 12.06
N SER A 93 33.31 -1.91 12.25
CA SER A 93 32.13 -2.76 12.43
C SER A 93 31.78 -3.45 11.10
N THR A 94 31.84 -4.78 11.07
CA THR A 94 31.41 -5.61 9.95
C THR A 94 30.07 -6.26 10.28
N ILE A 95 28.97 -5.74 9.71
CA ILE A 95 27.66 -6.39 9.81
C ILE A 95 27.62 -7.51 8.76
N ALA A 96 27.77 -8.76 9.19
CA ALA A 96 27.43 -9.93 8.40
C ALA A 96 26.19 -10.62 8.99
N LYS A 97 25.07 -10.49 8.27
CA LYS A 97 23.80 -11.17 8.50
C LYS A 97 23.93 -12.63 8.08
N THR A 98 23.76 -13.58 9.01
CA THR A 98 23.37 -14.96 8.68
C THR A 98 22.29 -15.42 9.66
N ALA A 99 21.20 -15.93 9.11
CA ALA A 99 20.02 -16.39 9.83
C ALA A 99 20.22 -17.80 10.39
N THR A 100 19.80 -18.03 11.65
CA THR A 100 19.36 -19.36 12.10
C THR A 100 18.42 -19.26 13.31
N THR A 101 17.19 -19.75 13.10
CA THR A 101 16.26 -20.40 14.04
C THR A 101 16.24 -19.97 15.51
N ALA A 102 15.21 -19.20 15.88
CA ALA A 102 14.82 -18.96 17.26
C ALA A 102 14.26 -20.24 17.90
N SER A 103 14.97 -20.76 18.90
CA SER A 103 14.46 -21.71 19.89
C SER A 103 13.66 -20.95 20.95
N THR A 104 12.42 -21.36 21.18
CA THR A 104 11.53 -20.85 22.23
C THR A 104 12.07 -21.21 23.62
N THR A 105 12.46 -20.21 24.42
CA THR A 105 12.62 -20.37 25.87
C THR A 105 11.77 -19.32 26.58
N ALA A 106 10.89 -19.77 27.46
CA ALA A 106 9.93 -18.95 28.18
C ALA A 106 10.63 -17.88 29.04
N THR A 107 10.23 -16.63 28.86
CA THR A 107 10.80 -15.46 29.52
C THR A 107 10.05 -15.18 30.83
N SER A 108 10.71 -15.30 31.98
CA SER A 108 10.13 -14.98 33.29
C SER A 108 10.07 -13.47 33.54
N ALA A 109 9.00 -12.98 34.18
CA ALA A 109 8.83 -11.57 34.55
C ALA A 109 9.26 -11.32 36.01
N TYR A 110 10.06 -10.27 36.23
CA TYR A 110 10.53 -9.84 37.55
C TYR A 110 9.97 -8.46 37.90
N LYS A 111 9.58 -8.22 39.15
CA LYS A 111 9.05 -6.96 39.65
C LYS A 111 10.13 -6.22 40.44
N ALA A 112 10.31 -4.93 40.17
CA ALA A 112 11.24 -4.09 40.91
C ALA A 112 10.72 -3.77 42.32
N ASP A 113 11.50 -4.04 43.35
CA ASP A 113 11.15 -3.74 44.76
C ASP A 113 11.58 -2.32 45.17
N ALA A 114 12.33 -1.64 44.31
CA ALA A 114 12.80 -0.26 44.44
C ALA A 114 12.88 0.43 43.07
N ASN A 115 13.18 1.72 43.05
CA ASN A 115 13.56 2.39 41.80
C ASN A 115 14.98 1.93 41.42
N VAL A 116 15.15 1.30 40.25
CA VAL A 116 16.43 0.70 39.84
C VAL A 116 16.90 1.26 38.50
N ASN A 117 18.17 1.66 38.41
CA ASN A 117 18.76 2.11 37.16
C ASN A 117 19.09 0.92 36.25
N LEU A 118 18.52 0.91 35.04
CA LEU A 118 18.88 0.02 33.94
C LEU A 118 20.12 0.58 33.24
N ARG A 119 21.20 -0.20 33.20
CA ARG A 119 22.51 0.28 32.74
C ARG A 119 22.99 -0.44 31.49
N SER A 120 23.87 0.21 30.74
CA SER A 120 24.46 -0.36 29.52
C SER A 120 25.40 -1.56 29.78
N SER A 121 25.95 -1.69 30.99
CA SER A 121 26.80 -2.82 31.41
C SER A 121 26.66 -3.12 32.91
N MET A 122 27.26 -4.22 33.38
CA MET A 122 27.21 -4.70 34.78
C MET A 122 28.08 -3.89 35.75
N SER A 123 28.00 -2.57 35.69
CA SER A 123 28.75 -1.66 36.55
C SER A 123 27.85 -0.55 37.08
N THR A 124 28.03 -0.16 38.34
CA THR A 124 27.34 0.98 38.94
C THR A 124 27.80 2.33 38.37
N SER A 125 28.94 2.37 37.67
CA SER A 125 29.44 3.53 36.92
C SER A 125 29.01 3.56 35.45
N ALA A 126 28.34 2.52 34.95
CA ALA A 126 27.89 2.46 33.56
C ALA A 126 26.73 3.41 33.28
N THR A 127 26.64 3.91 32.05
CA THR A 127 25.58 4.80 31.57
C THR A 127 24.20 4.25 31.92
N VAL A 128 23.38 5.08 32.55
CA VAL A 128 21.99 4.75 32.86
C VAL A 128 21.17 4.94 31.58
N LEU A 129 20.61 3.85 31.07
CA LEU A 129 19.73 3.84 29.90
C LEU A 129 18.34 4.39 30.27
N THR A 130 17.85 4.01 31.46
CA THR A 130 16.61 4.52 32.08
C THR A 130 16.53 4.10 33.55
N THR A 131 15.59 4.65 34.31
CA THR A 131 15.22 4.17 35.66
C THR A 131 13.93 3.38 35.60
N ILE A 132 13.92 2.19 36.20
CA ILE A 132 12.76 1.30 36.36
C ILE A 132 12.09 1.67 37.68
N PRO A 133 10.83 2.14 37.68
CA PRO A 133 10.12 2.50 38.91
C PRO A 133 9.83 1.29 39.81
N LYS A 134 9.80 1.49 41.13
CA LYS A 134 9.33 0.49 42.10
C LYS A 134 7.94 -0.02 41.70
N GLY A 135 7.80 -1.33 41.62
CA GLY A 135 6.57 -2.01 41.23
C GLY A 135 6.46 -2.34 39.74
N ALA A 136 7.31 -1.77 38.89
CA ALA A 136 7.33 -2.09 37.47
C ALA A 136 7.90 -3.49 37.22
N THR A 137 7.41 -4.17 36.18
CA THR A 137 7.89 -5.48 35.77
C THR A 137 8.88 -5.39 34.62
N VAL A 138 9.86 -6.29 34.60
CA VAL A 138 10.89 -6.42 33.57
C VAL A 138 10.94 -7.85 33.06
N THR A 139 11.31 -8.01 31.80
CA THR A 139 11.49 -9.33 31.18
C THR A 139 12.91 -9.82 31.42
N TYR A 140 13.08 -10.97 32.07
CA TYR A 140 14.40 -11.53 32.37
C TYR A 140 15.03 -12.21 31.16
N ILE A 141 16.27 -11.87 30.83
CA ILE A 141 17.03 -12.52 29.76
C ILE A 141 18.06 -13.49 30.35
N SER A 142 18.93 -13.03 31.26
CA SER A 142 19.98 -13.87 31.86
C SER A 142 20.68 -13.23 33.07
N SER A 143 21.14 -14.06 34.01
CA SER A 143 21.93 -13.66 35.20
C SER A 143 23.42 -13.54 34.89
N HIS A 144 24.10 -12.60 35.52
CA HIS A 144 25.51 -12.31 35.32
C HIS A 144 26.22 -11.80 36.60
N GLY A 145 27.55 -11.80 36.59
CA GLY A 145 28.39 -11.37 37.71
C GLY A 145 28.51 -12.42 38.83
N ALA A 146 29.33 -12.13 39.84
CA ALA A 146 29.53 -13.02 40.99
C ALA A 146 28.18 -13.37 41.63
N THR A 147 27.89 -14.67 41.72
CA THR A 147 26.64 -15.26 42.26
C THR A 147 25.34 -14.61 41.73
N GLY A 148 25.29 -14.17 40.47
CA GLY A 148 24.08 -13.59 39.88
C GLY A 148 23.73 -12.20 40.41
N SER A 149 24.71 -11.43 40.88
CA SER A 149 24.53 -10.07 41.41
C SER A 149 23.90 -9.08 40.42
N TRP A 150 23.97 -9.37 39.11
CA TRP A 150 23.35 -8.60 38.05
C TRP A 150 22.43 -9.47 37.20
N MET A 151 21.35 -8.91 36.68
CA MET A 151 20.50 -9.54 35.68
C MET A 151 20.40 -8.66 34.44
N LYS A 152 20.39 -9.28 33.26
CA LYS A 152 20.09 -8.65 31.99
C LYS A 152 18.59 -8.75 31.75
N VAL A 153 17.97 -7.62 31.48
CA VAL A 153 16.51 -7.52 31.38
C VAL A 153 16.09 -6.59 30.24
N THR A 154 14.85 -6.73 29.81
CA THR A 154 14.18 -5.78 28.91
C THR A 154 13.15 -4.97 29.70
N TYR A 155 13.19 -3.64 29.53
CA TYR A 155 12.19 -2.72 30.07
C TYR A 155 11.88 -1.65 29.03
N GLY A 156 10.65 -1.68 28.49
CA GLY A 156 10.29 -0.89 27.31
C GLY A 156 11.15 -1.26 26.10
N LYS A 157 11.73 -0.26 25.44
CA LYS A 157 12.67 -0.46 24.30
C LYS A 157 14.11 -0.77 24.72
N TYR A 158 14.41 -0.70 26.02
CA TYR A 158 15.78 -0.81 26.51
C TYR A 158 16.09 -2.25 26.95
N THR A 159 17.21 -2.77 26.49
CA THR A 159 17.83 -3.98 27.02
C THR A 159 19.12 -3.60 27.73
N GLY A 160 19.26 -3.97 29.00
CA GLY A 160 20.40 -3.57 29.81
C GLY A 160 20.54 -4.42 31.07
N TYR A 161 21.41 -3.99 31.98
CA TYR A 161 21.75 -4.70 33.20
C TYR A 161 21.23 -3.96 34.44
N VAL A 162 20.64 -4.70 35.37
CA VAL A 162 20.19 -4.19 36.68
C VAL A 162 20.75 -5.06 37.80
N VAL A 163 20.84 -4.52 39.02
CA VAL A 163 21.29 -5.28 40.19
C VAL A 163 20.17 -6.21 40.63
N ALA A 164 20.44 -7.52 40.65
CA ALA A 164 19.41 -8.55 40.78
C ALA A 164 18.68 -8.51 42.13
N ARG A 165 19.35 -8.04 43.20
CA ARG A 165 18.79 -7.99 44.57
C ARG A 165 17.58 -7.07 44.74
N TYR A 166 17.32 -6.18 43.77
CA TYR A 166 16.20 -5.23 43.81
C TYR A 166 14.98 -5.72 43.03
N PHE A 167 14.97 -6.99 42.65
CA PHE A 167 13.90 -7.59 41.88
C PHE A 167 13.43 -8.88 42.53
N THR A 168 12.14 -8.96 42.80
CA THR A 168 11.46 -10.19 43.17
C THR A 168 10.79 -10.78 41.92
N PRO A 169 10.70 -12.11 41.78
CA PRO A 169 9.86 -12.71 40.75
C PRO A 169 8.44 -12.15 40.86
N SER A 170 7.94 -11.53 39.79
CA SER A 170 6.52 -11.15 39.73
C SER A 170 5.72 -12.46 39.72
N ALA A 171 4.56 -12.51 40.39
CA ALA A 171 3.73 -13.72 40.57
C ALA A 171 3.75 -14.62 39.31
N PRO A 172 3.99 -15.93 39.47
CA PRO A 172 4.44 -16.80 38.39
C PRO A 172 3.49 -16.74 37.20
N VAL A 173 4.06 -16.49 36.02
CA VAL A 173 3.38 -16.69 34.74
C VAL A 173 2.99 -18.18 34.69
N GLU A 174 1.70 -18.46 34.77
CA GLU A 174 1.15 -19.81 34.71
C GLU A 174 1.54 -20.48 33.38
N THR A 175 2.50 -21.40 33.40
CA THR A 175 2.74 -22.28 32.26
C THR A 175 1.65 -23.36 32.23
N PRO A 176 0.78 -23.41 31.19
CA PRO A 176 -0.19 -24.47 31.08
C PRO A 176 0.50 -25.79 30.72
N TYR A 177 0.20 -26.84 31.48
CA TYR A 177 0.60 -28.21 31.18
C TYR A 177 -0.63 -29.03 30.79
N TYR A 178 -0.44 -30.05 29.97
CA TYR A 178 -1.46 -31.00 29.57
C TYR A 178 -1.12 -32.38 30.14
N ALA A 179 -2.11 -33.05 30.72
CA ALA A 179 -1.95 -34.41 31.18
C ALA A 179 -1.71 -35.33 29.97
N ILE A 180 -0.53 -35.92 29.84
CA ILE A 180 -0.20 -36.81 28.71
C ILE A 180 -0.78 -38.22 28.88
N LYS A 181 -1.33 -38.52 30.07
CA LYS A 181 -2.14 -39.70 30.39
C LYS A 181 -3.02 -39.39 31.59
N THR A 182 -4.00 -40.25 31.87
CA THR A 182 -4.83 -40.09 33.08
C THR A 182 -3.95 -40.06 34.32
N ALA A 183 -4.03 -38.97 35.08
CA ALA A 183 -3.25 -38.73 36.28
C ALA A 183 -4.13 -38.60 37.51
N VAL A 184 -3.57 -38.83 38.69
CA VAL A 184 -4.27 -38.66 39.97
C VAL A 184 -3.68 -37.44 40.67
N LEU A 185 -4.56 -36.55 41.14
CA LEU A 185 -4.20 -35.42 41.98
C LEU A 185 -4.30 -35.85 43.45
N TYR A 186 -3.21 -35.69 44.20
CA TYR A 186 -3.08 -36.10 45.59
C TYR A 186 -3.00 -34.89 46.53
N ASN A 187 -3.33 -35.08 47.81
CA ASN A 187 -3.18 -34.02 48.83
C ASN A 187 -1.74 -33.83 49.32
N SER A 188 -0.83 -34.78 49.07
CA SER A 188 0.59 -34.75 49.45
C SER A 188 1.43 -35.66 48.53
N THR A 189 2.77 -35.67 48.67
CA THR A 189 3.71 -36.47 47.86
C THR A 189 4.21 -37.75 48.55
N GLY A 190 3.72 -38.07 49.75
CA GLY A 190 4.17 -39.20 50.57
C GLY A 190 3.35 -40.48 50.37
N SER A 191 3.81 -41.59 50.96
CA SER A 191 3.18 -42.91 50.89
C SER A 191 1.75 -43.01 51.47
N GLY A 192 1.30 -41.99 52.22
CA GLY A 192 -0.05 -41.88 52.79
C GLY A 192 -0.98 -40.89 52.06
N ALA A 193 -0.68 -40.50 50.82
CA ALA A 193 -1.41 -39.43 50.15
C ALA A 193 -2.83 -39.83 49.69
N SER A 194 -3.83 -39.02 50.06
CA SER A 194 -5.23 -39.20 49.68
C SER A 194 -5.53 -38.59 48.31
N LYS A 195 -6.35 -39.28 47.51
CA LYS A 195 -6.79 -38.82 46.18
C LYS A 195 -7.78 -37.64 46.28
N LEU A 196 -7.45 -36.53 45.63
CA LEU A 196 -8.29 -35.33 45.50
C LEU A 196 -9.11 -35.31 44.20
N ALA A 197 -8.57 -35.82 43.09
CA ALA A 197 -9.24 -35.87 41.79
C ALA A 197 -8.57 -36.85 40.82
N THR A 198 -9.28 -37.25 39.76
CA THR A 198 -8.70 -37.84 38.55
C THR A 198 -8.62 -36.76 37.47
N ILE A 199 -7.46 -36.64 36.82
CA ILE A 199 -7.21 -35.72 35.71
C ILE A 199 -7.20 -36.56 34.42
N PRO A 200 -8.17 -36.38 33.49
CA PRO A 200 -8.18 -37.10 32.22
C PRO A 200 -6.96 -36.78 31.35
N ALA A 201 -6.52 -37.72 30.51
CA ALA A 201 -5.53 -37.44 29.48
C ALA A 201 -6.03 -36.30 28.54
N GLY A 202 -5.14 -35.39 28.16
CA GLY A 202 -5.43 -34.18 27.39
C GLY A 202 -5.93 -33.00 28.24
N ALA A 203 -6.27 -33.20 29.52
CA ALA A 203 -6.76 -32.12 30.36
C ALA A 203 -5.67 -31.08 30.66
N LYS A 204 -6.03 -29.81 30.50
CA LYS A 204 -5.20 -28.66 30.83
C LYS A 204 -5.15 -28.47 32.35
N VAL A 205 -3.95 -28.26 32.88
CA VAL A 205 -3.68 -27.98 34.30
C VAL A 205 -2.74 -26.78 34.43
N THR A 206 -2.86 -26.05 35.54
CA THR A 206 -1.93 -24.98 35.88
C THR A 206 -0.81 -25.54 36.75
N HIS A 207 0.45 -25.38 36.33
CA HIS A 207 1.60 -25.75 37.14
C HIS A 207 1.90 -24.67 38.17
N LEU A 208 2.04 -25.06 39.44
CA LEU A 208 2.28 -24.15 40.56
C LEU A 208 3.69 -24.32 41.17
N ALA A 209 4.25 -25.54 41.18
CA ALA A 209 5.62 -25.82 41.63
C ALA A 209 6.11 -27.21 41.19
N SER A 210 7.43 -27.41 41.08
CA SER A 210 8.06 -28.73 40.93
C SER A 210 8.76 -29.15 42.23
N LEU A 211 8.56 -30.40 42.68
CA LEU A 211 8.90 -30.89 44.01
C LEU A 211 9.50 -32.31 43.96
N GLY A 212 10.26 -32.67 44.99
CA GLY A 212 10.94 -33.97 45.11
C GLY A 212 12.26 -34.05 44.31
N ALA A 213 12.98 -35.18 44.44
CA ALA A 213 14.24 -35.42 43.73
C ALA A 213 14.06 -35.12 42.22
N THR A 214 14.91 -34.23 41.69
CA THR A 214 14.91 -33.78 40.28
C THR A 214 13.55 -33.31 39.73
N GLY A 215 12.63 -32.81 40.57
CA GLY A 215 11.31 -32.33 40.13
C GLY A 215 10.32 -33.44 39.76
N SER A 216 10.43 -34.61 40.39
CA SER A 216 9.60 -35.79 40.12
C SER A 216 8.08 -35.59 40.36
N TRP A 217 7.70 -34.57 41.12
CA TRP A 217 6.30 -34.19 41.41
C TRP A 217 6.02 -32.77 40.96
N PHE A 218 4.81 -32.54 40.45
CA PHE A 218 4.26 -31.19 40.27
C PHE A 218 3.20 -30.91 41.35
N LYS A 219 3.22 -29.71 41.91
CA LYS A 219 2.06 -29.09 42.54
C LYS A 219 1.29 -28.39 41.43
N ILE A 220 0.03 -28.75 41.24
CA ILE A 220 -0.80 -28.27 40.13
C ILE A 220 -2.20 -27.89 40.61
N GLN A 221 -2.85 -27.02 39.85
CA GLN A 221 -4.27 -26.72 39.98
C GLN A 221 -5.05 -27.33 38.82
N TYR A 222 -6.11 -28.07 39.16
CA TYR A 222 -7.06 -28.64 38.21
C TYR A 222 -8.49 -28.29 38.66
N GLY A 223 -9.15 -27.42 37.89
CA GLY A 223 -10.39 -26.77 38.33
C GLY A 223 -10.14 -25.91 39.57
N THR A 224 -10.93 -26.12 40.63
CA THR A 224 -10.79 -25.44 41.93
C THR A 224 -9.88 -26.16 42.91
N LYS A 225 -9.36 -27.35 42.55
CA LYS A 225 -8.55 -28.19 43.44
C LYS A 225 -7.06 -27.99 43.20
N VAL A 226 -6.31 -27.77 44.27
CA VAL A 226 -4.84 -27.69 44.27
C VAL A 226 -4.28 -28.94 44.95
N GLY A 227 -3.34 -29.61 44.31
CA GLY A 227 -2.74 -30.83 44.84
C GLY A 227 -1.45 -31.21 44.12
N TYR A 228 -0.97 -32.43 44.36
CA TYR A 228 0.30 -32.94 43.85
C TYR A 228 0.07 -34.10 42.89
N ALA A 229 0.77 -34.13 41.76
CA ALA A 229 0.72 -35.22 40.80
C ALA A 229 2.12 -35.48 40.22
N PRO A 230 2.46 -36.71 39.79
CA PRO A 230 3.78 -37.00 39.24
C PRO A 230 4.07 -36.17 37.98
N ALA A 231 5.22 -35.48 37.95
CA ALA A 231 5.60 -34.58 36.85
C ALA A 231 5.63 -35.27 35.48
N ARG A 232 6.07 -36.54 35.45
CA ARG A 232 6.13 -37.42 34.26
C ARG A 232 4.79 -37.64 33.55
N ASN A 233 3.67 -37.22 34.15
CA ASN A 233 2.34 -37.37 33.56
C ASN A 233 1.88 -36.11 32.82
N PHE A 234 2.74 -35.08 32.69
CA PHE A 234 2.37 -33.79 32.11
C PHE A 234 3.40 -33.29 31.11
N SER A 235 2.95 -32.56 30.09
CA SER A 235 3.79 -31.94 29.05
C SER A 235 3.29 -30.53 28.73
N THR A 236 4.17 -29.65 28.27
CA THR A 236 3.82 -28.31 27.77
C THR A 236 3.22 -28.34 26.36
N SER A 237 3.22 -29.50 25.71
CA SER A 237 2.60 -29.73 24.40
C SER A 237 1.50 -30.79 24.50
N LEU A 238 0.38 -30.58 23.79
CA LEU A 238 -0.62 -31.61 23.57
C LEU A 238 0.04 -32.80 22.85
N LEU A 239 -0.09 -34.01 23.37
CA LEU A 239 0.36 -35.20 22.65
C LEU A 239 -0.39 -35.31 21.32
N THR A 240 0.35 -35.46 20.23
CA THR A 240 -0.17 -36.06 19.00
C THR A 240 -0.63 -37.49 19.30
N PRO A 241 -1.74 -37.97 18.72
CA PRO A 241 -2.26 -39.32 18.97
C PRO A 241 -1.20 -40.41 18.71
N GLU A 242 -1.22 -41.45 19.54
CA GLU A 242 -0.38 -42.66 19.41
C GLU A 242 -0.34 -43.17 17.96
N ALA A 243 0.83 -43.66 17.51
CA ALA A 243 0.97 -44.23 16.18
C ALA A 243 0.01 -45.42 16.00
N THR A 244 -0.98 -45.28 15.12
CA THR A 244 -1.94 -46.33 14.80
C THR A 244 -1.54 -47.04 13.51
N THR A 245 -1.81 -48.35 13.44
CA THR A 245 -1.72 -49.09 12.18
C THR A 245 -3.13 -49.35 11.65
N PRO A 246 -3.46 -49.00 10.40
CA PRO A 246 -4.79 -49.25 9.85
C PRO A 246 -4.98 -50.74 9.54
N TYR A 247 -6.14 -51.28 9.92
CA TYR A 247 -6.61 -52.61 9.54
C TYR A 247 -8.03 -52.53 9.01
N PHE A 248 -8.42 -53.49 8.19
CA PHE A 248 -9.77 -53.62 7.64
C PHE A 248 -10.44 -54.87 8.20
N SER A 249 -11.68 -54.75 8.66
CA SER A 249 -12.48 -55.90 9.04
C SER A 249 -12.77 -56.78 7.82
N ILE A 250 -12.66 -58.10 7.95
CA ILE A 250 -12.96 -59.06 6.88
C ILE A 250 -14.40 -59.59 6.98
N THR A 251 -15.05 -59.39 8.13
CA THR A 251 -16.46 -59.70 8.42
C THR A 251 -17.06 -58.62 9.33
N ASN A 252 -18.34 -58.73 9.69
CA ASN A 252 -18.90 -57.92 10.77
C ASN A 252 -18.30 -58.37 12.11
N VAL A 253 -17.62 -57.47 12.83
CA VAL A 253 -16.87 -57.79 14.06
C VAL A 253 -17.52 -57.12 15.27
N ALA A 254 -17.78 -57.89 16.33
CA ALA A 254 -18.21 -57.32 17.61
C ALA A 254 -17.04 -56.63 18.31
N LEU A 255 -17.28 -55.42 18.81
CA LEU A 255 -16.34 -54.65 19.64
C LEU A 255 -16.77 -54.77 21.10
N TYR A 256 -15.84 -55.14 21.97
CA TYR A 256 -16.08 -55.40 23.40
C TYR A 256 -15.39 -54.37 24.30
N ASN A 257 -15.91 -54.16 25.50
CA ASN A 257 -15.29 -53.28 26.51
C ASN A 257 -13.98 -53.84 27.11
N SER A 258 -13.76 -55.15 27.04
CA SER A 258 -12.53 -55.83 27.49
C SER A 258 -12.29 -57.10 26.68
N SER A 259 -11.09 -57.70 26.80
CA SER A 259 -10.77 -59.01 26.23
C SER A 259 -11.02 -60.19 27.19
N ALA A 260 -11.65 -59.93 28.35
CA ALA A 260 -11.91 -60.94 29.37
C ALA A 260 -13.14 -61.79 29.03
N SER A 261 -13.21 -62.99 29.60
CA SER A 261 -14.43 -63.81 29.54
C SER A 261 -15.60 -63.06 30.20
N GLY A 262 -16.75 -62.98 29.51
CA GLY A 262 -17.91 -62.21 29.96
C GLY A 262 -17.95 -60.74 29.52
N ALA A 263 -17.07 -60.30 28.63
CA ALA A 263 -17.04 -58.92 28.14
C ALA A 263 -18.34 -58.49 27.45
N THR A 264 -18.75 -57.24 27.67
CA THR A 264 -19.97 -56.66 27.10
C THR A 264 -19.70 -56.14 25.70
N LYS A 265 -20.55 -56.49 24.73
CA LYS A 265 -20.50 -55.92 23.38
C LYS A 265 -20.91 -54.46 23.43
N ILE A 266 -20.03 -53.57 22.97
CA ILE A 266 -20.23 -52.11 22.98
C ILE A 266 -20.47 -51.53 21.59
N ALA A 267 -20.09 -52.22 20.51
CA ALA A 267 -20.40 -51.83 19.13
C ALA A 267 -20.30 -53.01 18.16
N THR A 268 -20.66 -52.78 16.89
CA THR A 268 -20.37 -53.68 15.76
C THR A 268 -19.59 -52.91 14.70
N ILE A 269 -18.46 -53.44 14.26
CA ILE A 269 -17.66 -52.94 13.14
C ILE A 269 -18.14 -53.66 11.88
N PRO A 270 -18.69 -52.96 10.87
CA PRO A 270 -19.12 -53.57 9.61
C PRO A 270 -17.96 -54.21 8.85
N SER A 271 -18.21 -55.24 8.03
CA SER A 271 -17.20 -55.82 7.13
C SER A 271 -16.64 -54.80 6.14
N GLY A 272 -15.33 -54.81 5.92
CA GLY A 272 -14.60 -53.88 5.06
C GLY A 272 -14.32 -52.51 5.70
N ALA A 273 -14.78 -52.27 6.93
CA ALA A 273 -14.54 -51.03 7.65
C ALA A 273 -13.07 -50.93 8.12
N GLN A 274 -12.49 -49.74 7.95
CA GLN A 274 -11.15 -49.46 8.46
C GLN A 274 -11.19 -49.14 9.95
N VAL A 275 -10.25 -49.67 10.71
CA VAL A 275 -10.07 -49.42 12.14
C VAL A 275 -8.61 -49.06 12.43
N GLU A 276 -8.39 -48.30 13.49
CA GLU A 276 -7.05 -47.95 13.98
C GLU A 276 -6.64 -48.93 15.08
N GLN A 277 -5.56 -49.71 14.89
CA GLN A 277 -4.97 -50.50 15.96
C GLN A 277 -4.10 -49.59 16.87
N ILE A 278 -4.33 -49.62 18.18
CA ILE A 278 -3.74 -48.67 19.15
C ILE A 278 -2.51 -49.26 19.91
N ALA A 279 -1.85 -50.28 19.34
CA ALA A 279 -0.71 -51.04 19.90
C ALA A 279 -0.95 -51.86 21.21
N MET A 280 -0.09 -52.86 21.47
CA MET A 280 -0.20 -53.85 22.57
C MET A 280 1.01 -53.82 23.52
N PRO A 281 0.78 -53.96 24.84
CA PRO A 281 1.67 -54.75 25.70
C PRO A 281 0.91 -55.97 26.25
N GLY A 282 1.37 -57.18 25.92
CA GLY A 282 1.14 -58.38 26.74
C GLY A 282 -0.17 -59.16 26.56
N LEU A 283 -0.90 -59.01 25.45
CA LEU A 283 -2.11 -59.82 25.19
C LEU A 283 -1.91 -60.71 23.97
N SER A 284 -2.33 -61.98 24.09
CA SER A 284 -2.26 -63.02 23.05
C SER A 284 -2.59 -62.49 21.66
N SER A 285 -1.96 -63.05 20.62
CA SER A 285 -2.18 -62.79 19.18
C SER A 285 -3.64 -62.89 18.68
N SER A 286 -4.60 -63.12 19.57
CA SER A 286 -6.01 -63.39 19.31
C SER A 286 -6.94 -62.17 19.36
N TRP A 287 -6.53 -61.03 19.95
CA TRP A 287 -7.41 -59.85 20.15
C TRP A 287 -6.72 -58.52 19.87
N PHE A 288 -7.27 -57.68 19.00
CA PHE A 288 -6.83 -56.30 18.83
C PHE A 288 -7.58 -55.33 19.74
N LYS A 289 -6.87 -54.32 20.25
CA LYS A 289 -7.48 -53.09 20.75
C LYS A 289 -7.56 -52.09 19.59
N VAL A 290 -8.77 -51.76 19.19
CA VAL A 290 -9.05 -50.96 17.99
C VAL A 290 -9.94 -49.76 18.30
N ARG A 291 -9.76 -48.69 17.51
CA ARG A 291 -10.65 -47.53 17.49
C ARG A 291 -11.46 -47.54 16.20
N TYR A 292 -12.78 -47.46 16.34
CA TYR A 292 -13.73 -47.34 15.23
C TYR A 292 -14.76 -46.26 15.56
N ASN A 293 -14.90 -45.24 14.70
CA ASN A 293 -15.79 -44.08 14.91
C ASN A 293 -15.68 -43.45 16.31
N GLY A 294 -14.44 -43.26 16.80
CA GLY A 294 -14.17 -42.68 18.13
C GLY A 294 -14.38 -43.63 19.31
N VAL A 295 -14.98 -44.81 19.11
CA VAL A 295 -15.17 -45.83 20.16
C VAL A 295 -13.96 -46.75 20.19
N THR A 296 -13.33 -46.87 21.36
CA THR A 296 -12.17 -47.76 21.59
C THR A 296 -12.61 -49.02 22.32
N GLY A 297 -12.27 -50.19 21.79
CA GLY A 297 -12.59 -51.48 22.43
C GLY A 297 -11.71 -52.63 21.93
N TYR A 298 -12.06 -53.85 22.33
CA TYR A 298 -11.33 -55.07 22.00
C TYR A 298 -12.13 -55.90 21.00
N ALA A 299 -11.48 -56.38 19.93
CA ALA A 299 -12.07 -57.17 18.87
C ALA A 299 -11.13 -58.30 18.45
N ALA A 300 -11.64 -59.45 18.03
CA ALA A 300 -10.80 -60.61 17.71
C ALA A 300 -9.88 -60.31 16.51
N ALA A 301 -8.56 -60.47 16.69
CA ALA A 301 -7.54 -60.11 15.71
C ALA A 301 -7.70 -60.84 14.37
N ARG A 302 -8.15 -62.10 14.41
CA ARG A 302 -8.42 -62.95 13.23
C ARG A 302 -9.41 -62.36 12.23
N ASN A 303 -10.23 -61.40 12.64
CA ASN A 303 -11.25 -60.79 11.78
C ASN A 303 -10.75 -59.53 11.07
N PHE A 304 -9.45 -59.25 11.10
CA PHE A 304 -8.86 -58.05 10.52
C PHE A 304 -7.69 -58.39 9.59
N SER A 305 -7.56 -57.63 8.51
CA SER A 305 -6.47 -57.71 7.54
C SER A 305 -5.77 -56.36 7.39
N LYS A 306 -4.45 -56.37 7.12
CA LYS A 306 -3.69 -55.15 6.75
C LYS A 306 -4.05 -54.66 5.35
N THR A 307 -4.50 -55.57 4.48
CA THR A 307 -5.00 -55.26 3.16
C THR A 307 -6.53 -55.17 3.21
N LYS A 308 -7.08 -54.13 2.59
CA LYS A 308 -8.53 -54.03 2.41
C LYS A 308 -8.99 -55.26 1.62
N PRO A 309 -9.95 -56.07 2.11
CA PRO A 309 -10.46 -57.20 1.35
C PRO A 309 -10.98 -56.70 -0.01
N GLU A 310 -10.35 -57.14 -1.09
CA GLU A 310 -10.86 -56.85 -2.42
C GLU A 310 -12.19 -57.56 -2.58
N VAL A 311 -13.21 -56.75 -2.79
CA VAL A 311 -14.53 -57.20 -3.18
C VAL A 311 -14.39 -57.61 -4.64
N ILE A 312 -14.56 -58.89 -4.96
CA ILE A 312 -14.50 -59.37 -6.35
C ILE A 312 -15.63 -58.68 -7.13
N VAL A 313 -15.29 -57.64 -7.89
CA VAL A 313 -16.22 -56.90 -8.77
C VAL A 313 -16.34 -57.69 -10.07
N ILE A 314 -17.50 -58.30 -10.31
CA ILE A 314 -17.67 -59.22 -11.44
C ILE A 314 -17.96 -58.48 -12.76
N LYS A 315 -18.52 -57.25 -12.70
CA LYS A 315 -18.61 -56.22 -13.77
C LYS A 315 -19.42 -55.01 -13.27
N PRO A 316 -19.18 -53.77 -13.75
CA PRO A 316 -20.08 -52.65 -13.49
C PRO A 316 -21.39 -52.80 -14.28
N TYR A 317 -22.53 -52.56 -13.63
CA TYR A 317 -23.84 -52.49 -14.28
C TYR A 317 -24.49 -51.13 -14.01
N PHE A 318 -25.38 -50.71 -14.91
CA PHE A 318 -26.16 -49.48 -14.82
C PHE A 318 -27.64 -49.82 -14.64
N ALA A 319 -28.30 -49.16 -13.69
CA ALA A 319 -29.73 -49.32 -13.48
C ALA A 319 -30.50 -48.78 -14.70
N ILE A 320 -31.34 -49.60 -15.32
CA ILE A 320 -32.20 -49.19 -16.45
C ILE A 320 -33.57 -48.67 -16.00
N ARG A 321 -33.77 -48.52 -14.68
CA ARG A 321 -34.90 -47.86 -14.00
C ARG A 321 -34.52 -47.58 -12.55
N ASN A 322 -35.39 -46.94 -11.77
CA ASN A 322 -35.24 -46.92 -10.32
C ASN A 322 -35.45 -48.34 -9.76
N VAL A 323 -34.53 -48.83 -8.93
CA VAL A 323 -34.52 -50.21 -8.40
C VAL A 323 -34.51 -50.19 -6.88
N ALA A 324 -35.44 -50.89 -6.23
CA ALA A 324 -35.41 -51.06 -4.79
C ALA A 324 -34.26 -52.01 -4.38
N MET A 325 -33.52 -51.62 -3.35
CA MET A 325 -32.45 -52.42 -2.75
C MET A 325 -32.90 -52.90 -1.36
N TYR A 326 -32.67 -54.18 -1.07
CA TYR A 326 -33.16 -54.88 0.12
C TYR A 326 -32.02 -55.42 0.98
N ASP A 327 -32.28 -55.67 2.26
CA ASP A 327 -31.33 -56.27 3.20
C ASP A 327 -31.01 -57.76 2.89
N SER A 328 -31.93 -58.45 2.23
CA SER A 328 -31.83 -59.85 1.82
C SER A 328 -32.59 -60.11 0.51
N SER A 329 -32.39 -61.28 -0.12
CA SER A 329 -33.14 -61.73 -1.30
C SER A 329 -34.36 -62.61 -0.95
N ALA A 330 -34.72 -62.70 0.33
CA ALA A 330 -35.82 -63.54 0.80
C ALA A 330 -37.18 -62.86 0.64
N SER A 331 -38.25 -63.66 0.58
CA SER A 331 -39.62 -63.14 0.64
C SER A 331 -39.84 -62.40 1.96
N GLY A 332 -40.35 -61.16 1.91
CA GLY A 332 -40.53 -60.31 3.08
C GLY A 332 -39.33 -59.42 3.46
N ALA A 333 -38.29 -59.34 2.62
CA ALA A 333 -37.10 -58.53 2.87
C ALA A 333 -37.42 -57.03 3.06
N THR A 334 -36.65 -56.36 3.93
CA THR A 334 -36.83 -54.93 4.22
C THR A 334 -36.12 -54.12 3.14
N LYS A 335 -36.83 -53.16 2.54
CA LYS A 335 -36.23 -52.19 1.62
C LYS A 335 -35.28 -51.28 2.40
N ILE A 336 -34.00 -51.30 2.04
CA ILE A 336 -32.95 -50.50 2.67
C ILE A 336 -32.55 -49.27 1.85
N ASP A 337 -32.81 -49.27 0.53
CA ASP A 337 -32.59 -48.09 -0.31
C ASP A 337 -33.31 -48.15 -1.68
N THR A 338 -33.15 -47.10 -2.51
CA THR A 338 -33.52 -47.07 -3.93
C THR A 338 -32.32 -46.62 -4.78
N ILE A 339 -31.94 -47.46 -5.74
CA ILE A 339 -30.91 -47.18 -6.75
C ILE A 339 -31.59 -46.44 -7.92
N PRO A 340 -31.22 -45.20 -8.25
CA PRO A 340 -31.88 -44.44 -9.31
C PRO A 340 -31.50 -44.92 -10.72
N PHE A 341 -32.37 -44.65 -11.71
CA PHE A 341 -32.08 -44.87 -13.14
C PHE A 341 -30.74 -44.27 -13.55
N GLY A 342 -29.97 -44.98 -14.37
CA GLY A 342 -28.63 -44.60 -14.83
C GLY A 342 -27.53 -44.76 -13.79
N ALA A 343 -27.86 -45.04 -12.52
CA ALA A 343 -26.85 -45.22 -11.49
C ALA A 343 -25.98 -46.44 -11.77
N LYS A 344 -24.66 -46.24 -11.68
CA LYS A 344 -23.67 -47.30 -11.74
C LYS A 344 -23.64 -48.02 -10.39
N ILE A 345 -23.72 -49.34 -10.42
CA ILE A 345 -23.59 -50.20 -9.24
C ILE A 345 -22.41 -51.16 -9.41
N GLU A 346 -21.89 -51.65 -8.28
CA GLU A 346 -20.90 -52.73 -8.25
C GLU A 346 -21.61 -54.04 -7.93
N GLN A 347 -21.51 -55.05 -8.81
CA GLN A 347 -21.99 -56.38 -8.49
C GLN A 347 -20.96 -57.13 -7.62
N ILE A 348 -21.41 -57.60 -6.45
CA ILE A 348 -20.56 -58.19 -5.42
C ILE A 348 -20.52 -59.73 -5.48
N SER A 349 -21.61 -60.40 -5.90
CA SER A 349 -21.62 -61.85 -6.18
C SER A 349 -22.85 -62.32 -6.98
N GLN A 350 -22.74 -63.48 -7.62
CA GLN A 350 -23.84 -64.28 -8.18
C GLN A 350 -23.91 -65.64 -7.44
N SER A 351 -24.69 -65.77 -6.36
CA SER A 351 -25.08 -67.11 -5.87
C SER A 351 -26.45 -67.09 -5.20
N GLY A 352 -27.36 -67.95 -5.67
CA GLY A 352 -28.75 -68.10 -5.23
C GLY A 352 -29.72 -68.06 -6.41
N LEU A 353 -29.85 -69.18 -7.11
CA LEU A 353 -30.58 -69.38 -8.38
C LEU A 353 -32.07 -68.99 -8.32
N SER A 354 -32.35 -67.73 -8.63
CA SER A 354 -32.93 -67.45 -9.94
C SER A 354 -32.09 -66.36 -10.57
N SER A 355 -32.08 -66.23 -11.89
CA SER A 355 -31.45 -65.12 -12.63
C SER A 355 -32.01 -63.72 -12.27
N SER A 356 -32.68 -63.58 -11.14
CA SER A 356 -33.57 -62.48 -10.79
C SER A 356 -32.98 -61.48 -9.80
N TRP A 357 -31.89 -61.78 -9.07
CA TRP A 357 -31.32 -60.89 -8.04
C TRP A 357 -29.79 -60.80 -8.08
N PHE A 358 -29.28 -59.57 -7.95
CA PHE A 358 -27.86 -59.25 -7.71
C PHE A 358 -27.64 -58.85 -6.26
N LYS A 359 -26.50 -59.25 -5.69
CA LYS A 359 -25.94 -58.56 -4.53
C LYS A 359 -25.10 -57.38 -5.02
N VAL A 360 -25.50 -56.16 -4.66
CA VAL A 360 -24.94 -54.92 -5.23
C VAL A 360 -24.40 -53.99 -4.15
N ARG A 361 -23.41 -53.18 -4.52
CA ARG A 361 -23.01 -51.99 -3.77
C ARG A 361 -23.48 -50.74 -4.50
N TYR A 362 -24.16 -49.88 -3.77
CA TYR A 362 -24.57 -48.55 -4.24
C TYR A 362 -24.48 -47.55 -3.08
N ASP A 363 -23.84 -46.41 -3.31
CA ASP A 363 -23.67 -45.33 -2.33
C ASP A 363 -23.12 -45.81 -0.96
N GLY A 364 -22.09 -46.66 -1.00
CA GLY A 364 -21.47 -47.24 0.20
C GLY A 364 -22.29 -48.33 0.92
N LYS A 365 -23.55 -48.54 0.54
CA LYS A 365 -24.42 -49.57 1.12
C LYS A 365 -24.38 -50.85 0.29
N THR A 366 -24.49 -51.99 0.96
CA THR A 366 -24.54 -53.32 0.32
C THR A 366 -25.91 -53.94 0.55
N GLY A 367 -26.55 -54.41 -0.51
CA GLY A 367 -27.87 -55.04 -0.45
C GLY A 367 -28.17 -55.93 -1.66
N TYR A 368 -29.41 -56.37 -1.77
CA TYR A 368 -29.89 -57.21 -2.87
C TYR A 368 -30.88 -56.41 -3.74
N ALA A 369 -30.70 -56.46 -5.06
CA ALA A 369 -31.52 -55.74 -6.03
C ALA A 369 -31.84 -56.64 -7.23
N ALA A 370 -33.02 -56.48 -7.86
CA ALA A 370 -33.43 -57.38 -8.92
C ALA A 370 -32.54 -57.24 -10.18
N ALA A 371 -31.92 -58.34 -10.62
CA ALA A 371 -30.90 -58.38 -11.66
C ALA A 371 -31.37 -57.85 -13.02
N HIS A 372 -32.62 -58.13 -13.40
CA HIS A 372 -33.21 -57.71 -14.68
C HIS A 372 -33.50 -56.19 -14.78
N HIS A 373 -33.15 -55.41 -13.74
CA HIS A 373 -33.22 -53.95 -13.77
C HIS A 373 -31.87 -53.30 -14.07
N PHE A 374 -30.88 -54.08 -14.48
CA PHE A 374 -29.52 -53.62 -14.69
C PHE A 374 -28.99 -54.05 -16.07
N SER A 375 -28.21 -53.18 -16.71
CA SER A 375 -27.57 -53.40 -18.02
C SER A 375 -26.06 -53.20 -17.91
N VAL A 376 -25.28 -53.98 -18.68
CA VAL A 376 -23.82 -53.76 -18.81
C VAL A 376 -23.50 -52.51 -19.65
N ASN A 377 -24.41 -52.15 -20.55
CA ASN A 377 -24.31 -50.94 -21.34
C ASN A 377 -24.94 -49.79 -20.56
N GLN A 378 -24.21 -48.69 -20.44
CA GLN A 378 -24.76 -47.45 -19.90
C GLN A 378 -25.94 -47.04 -20.78
N PRO A 379 -27.17 -46.93 -20.23
CA PRO A 379 -28.29 -46.42 -21.01
C PRO A 379 -27.91 -45.03 -21.54
N GLU A 380 -28.11 -44.80 -22.83
CA GLU A 380 -27.76 -43.54 -23.48
C GLU A 380 -28.30 -42.37 -22.66
N VAL A 381 -27.37 -41.49 -22.29
CA VAL A 381 -27.63 -40.37 -21.39
C VAL A 381 -28.56 -39.40 -22.11
N ILE A 382 -29.76 -39.34 -21.56
CA ILE A 382 -30.72 -38.25 -21.66
C ILE A 382 -30.00 -36.89 -21.71
N VAL A 383 -30.23 -36.12 -22.77
CA VAL A 383 -29.72 -34.75 -22.92
C VAL A 383 -30.14 -33.93 -21.71
N VAL A 384 -29.16 -33.45 -20.94
CA VAL A 384 -29.40 -32.51 -19.83
C VAL A 384 -29.33 -31.12 -20.41
N THR A 385 -30.49 -30.53 -20.68
CA THR A 385 -30.57 -29.09 -20.97
C THR A 385 -30.83 -28.35 -19.66
N ASP A 386 -30.00 -27.35 -19.38
CA ASP A 386 -30.17 -26.48 -18.23
C ASP A 386 -31.30 -25.48 -18.48
N TYR A 387 -32.19 -25.34 -17.51
CA TYR A 387 -33.31 -24.40 -17.53
C TYR A 387 -33.40 -23.63 -16.21
N TYR A 388 -34.10 -22.50 -16.21
CA TYR A 388 -34.32 -21.63 -15.06
C TYR A 388 -35.82 -21.49 -14.80
N ALA A 389 -36.25 -21.73 -13.56
CA ALA A 389 -37.65 -21.53 -13.17
C ALA A 389 -38.04 -20.05 -13.33
N THR A 390 -39.07 -19.73 -14.11
CA THR A 390 -39.50 -18.33 -14.34
C THR A 390 -40.37 -17.79 -13.20
N GLN A 391 -40.85 -18.68 -12.34
CA GLN A 391 -41.67 -18.41 -11.15
C GLN A 391 -41.53 -19.58 -10.16
N PRO A 392 -42.11 -19.54 -8.94
CA PRO A 392 -42.11 -20.71 -8.07
C PRO A 392 -42.88 -21.88 -8.72
N VAL A 393 -42.23 -23.04 -8.91
CA VAL A 393 -42.79 -24.21 -9.61
C VAL A 393 -42.98 -25.38 -8.66
N VAL A 394 -44.17 -25.96 -8.62
CA VAL A 394 -44.42 -27.17 -7.82
C VAL A 394 -43.84 -28.40 -8.53
N LEU A 395 -43.01 -29.15 -7.81
CA LEU A 395 -42.44 -30.42 -8.27
C LEU A 395 -43.30 -31.58 -7.76
N TYR A 396 -43.80 -32.40 -8.67
CA TYR A 396 -44.66 -33.56 -8.36
C TYR A 396 -43.92 -34.88 -8.47
N ASN A 397 -44.35 -35.91 -7.73
CA ASN A 397 -43.74 -37.25 -7.75
C ASN A 397 -44.00 -38.07 -9.00
N GLN A 398 -45.02 -37.73 -9.79
CA GLN A 398 -45.38 -38.41 -11.02
C GLN A 398 -46.10 -37.46 -11.99
N SER A 399 -46.12 -37.83 -13.28
CA SER A 399 -46.77 -37.05 -14.35
C SER A 399 -48.29 -37.23 -14.38
N ALA A 400 -48.80 -38.42 -14.05
CA ALA A 400 -50.22 -38.77 -14.07
C ALA A 400 -50.89 -38.60 -12.69
N SER A 401 -52.16 -38.21 -12.67
CA SER A 401 -52.93 -38.12 -11.42
C SER A 401 -53.28 -39.50 -10.85
N PRO A 402 -53.38 -39.67 -9.52
CA PRO A 402 -53.17 -38.64 -8.49
C PRO A 402 -51.68 -38.38 -8.23
N LYS A 403 -51.28 -37.10 -8.28
CA LYS A 403 -49.90 -36.67 -8.08
C LYS A 403 -49.75 -35.94 -6.74
N SER A 404 -48.68 -36.23 -6.02
CA SER A 404 -48.35 -35.60 -4.73
C SER A 404 -47.21 -34.59 -4.91
N LYS A 405 -47.33 -33.45 -4.22
CA LYS A 405 -46.29 -32.44 -4.18
C LYS A 405 -45.06 -32.96 -3.42
N ILE A 406 -43.91 -32.98 -4.07
CA ILE A 406 -42.61 -33.29 -3.45
C ILE A 406 -41.98 -32.01 -2.90
N ALA A 407 -41.96 -30.94 -3.71
CA ALA A 407 -41.29 -29.68 -3.37
C ALA A 407 -41.89 -28.48 -4.14
N VAL A 408 -41.46 -27.28 -3.78
CA VAL A 408 -41.60 -26.08 -4.62
C VAL A 408 -40.20 -25.63 -4.99
N ILE A 409 -39.94 -25.54 -6.29
CA ILE A 409 -38.73 -24.97 -6.86
C ILE A 409 -38.91 -23.45 -6.85
N PRO A 410 -38.08 -22.67 -6.15
CA PRO A 410 -38.17 -21.21 -6.17
C PRO A 410 -37.94 -20.62 -7.56
N ALA A 411 -38.51 -19.44 -7.83
CA ALA A 411 -38.22 -18.68 -9.04
C ALA A 411 -36.71 -18.41 -9.19
N GLY A 412 -36.23 -18.41 -10.42
CA GLY A 412 -34.84 -18.19 -10.80
C GLY A 412 -33.88 -19.35 -10.55
N THR A 413 -34.35 -20.43 -9.93
CA THR A 413 -33.54 -21.62 -9.67
C THR A 413 -33.15 -22.30 -10.98
N LYS A 414 -31.83 -22.54 -11.15
CA LYS A 414 -31.31 -23.38 -12.22
C LYS A 414 -31.64 -24.85 -11.94
N VAL A 415 -32.24 -25.52 -12.91
CA VAL A 415 -32.65 -26.92 -12.83
C VAL A 415 -32.26 -27.67 -14.10
N GLN A 416 -32.22 -28.99 -14.01
CA GLN A 416 -31.85 -29.86 -15.12
C GLN A 416 -33.08 -30.59 -15.66
N GLN A 417 -33.38 -30.40 -16.94
CA GLN A 417 -34.38 -31.22 -17.61
C GLN A 417 -33.81 -32.61 -17.91
N ILE A 418 -34.62 -33.64 -17.64
CA ILE A 418 -34.37 -35.03 -17.98
C ILE A 418 -35.40 -35.40 -19.06
N SER A 419 -34.99 -35.56 -20.32
CA SER A 419 -35.88 -36.09 -21.38
C SER A 419 -36.09 -37.60 -21.27
N GLU A 420 -37.32 -38.06 -21.01
CA GLU A 420 -37.74 -39.46 -21.22
C GLU A 420 -38.61 -39.57 -22.48
N ALA A 421 -38.49 -40.67 -23.22
CA ALA A 421 -39.35 -40.94 -24.37
C ALA A 421 -40.83 -41.02 -23.93
N GLY A 422 -41.71 -40.23 -24.56
CA GLY A 422 -43.15 -40.22 -24.30
C GLY A 422 -43.68 -39.04 -23.47
N LEU A 423 -42.86 -38.03 -23.15
CA LEU A 423 -43.36 -36.79 -22.53
C LEU A 423 -44.11 -35.94 -23.56
N THR A 424 -45.37 -35.62 -23.26
CA THR A 424 -46.12 -34.60 -23.99
C THR A 424 -45.46 -33.23 -23.77
N SER A 425 -45.56 -32.35 -24.76
CA SER A 425 -44.88 -31.04 -24.81
C SER A 425 -45.19 -30.07 -23.63
N SER A 426 -46.01 -30.46 -22.66
CA SER A 426 -46.48 -29.62 -21.56
C SER A 426 -45.82 -29.88 -20.19
N LEU A 427 -45.08 -30.99 -20.01
CA LEU A 427 -44.43 -31.34 -18.73
C LEU A 427 -42.96 -31.75 -18.91
N TYR A 428 -42.11 -31.22 -18.05
CA TYR A 428 -40.70 -31.61 -17.92
C TYR A 428 -40.49 -32.49 -16.70
N LYS A 429 -39.63 -33.50 -16.84
CA LYS A 429 -39.04 -34.19 -15.68
C LYS A 429 -37.80 -33.40 -15.26
N ILE A 430 -37.78 -32.91 -14.04
CA ILE A 430 -36.82 -31.94 -13.54
C ILE A 430 -36.05 -32.54 -12.36
N LYS A 431 -34.73 -32.36 -12.39
CA LYS A 431 -33.86 -32.56 -11.23
C LYS A 431 -33.61 -31.22 -10.53
N TYR A 432 -33.93 -31.18 -9.23
CA TYR A 432 -33.72 -30.03 -8.34
C TYR A 432 -33.00 -30.50 -7.08
N GLY A 433 -31.70 -30.21 -6.99
CA GLY A 433 -30.84 -30.77 -5.94
C GLY A 433 -30.78 -32.30 -6.01
N THR A 434 -31.13 -32.97 -4.91
CA THR A 434 -31.27 -34.43 -4.84
C THR A 434 -32.66 -34.93 -5.25
N LEU A 435 -33.63 -34.02 -5.46
CA LEU A 435 -35.00 -34.36 -5.80
C LEU A 435 -35.16 -34.48 -7.31
N THR A 436 -35.97 -35.44 -7.76
CA THR A 436 -36.40 -35.58 -9.16
C THR A 436 -37.91 -35.71 -9.19
N GLY A 437 -38.57 -34.98 -10.09
CA GLY A 437 -40.02 -35.02 -10.23
C GLY A 437 -40.50 -34.38 -11.53
N TYR A 438 -41.80 -34.17 -11.67
CA TYR A 438 -42.43 -33.62 -12.87
C TYR A 438 -42.99 -32.22 -12.60
N ALA A 439 -42.78 -31.29 -13.54
CA ALA A 439 -43.16 -29.90 -13.44
C ALA A 439 -43.58 -29.33 -14.81
N THR A 440 -44.44 -28.31 -14.84
CA THR A 440 -44.98 -27.72 -16.08
C THR A 440 -43.88 -27.05 -16.90
N ALA A 441 -43.74 -27.43 -18.17
CA ALA A 441 -42.68 -26.98 -19.07
C ALA A 441 -42.66 -25.46 -19.28
N ALA A 442 -43.84 -24.83 -19.37
CA ALA A 442 -44.00 -23.38 -19.59
C ALA A 442 -43.44 -22.49 -18.46
N TYR A 443 -43.06 -23.05 -17.31
CA TYR A 443 -42.52 -22.30 -16.17
C TYR A 443 -41.00 -22.32 -16.12
N PHE A 444 -40.36 -22.67 -17.24
CA PHE A 444 -38.91 -22.77 -17.37
C PHE A 444 -38.43 -22.02 -18.61
N SER A 445 -37.29 -21.33 -18.50
CA SER A 445 -36.60 -20.63 -19.59
C SER A 445 -35.17 -21.15 -19.74
N ASP A 446 -34.67 -21.21 -20.96
CA ASP A 446 -33.28 -21.52 -21.31
C ASP A 446 -32.32 -20.35 -21.04
N LYS A 447 -32.85 -19.17 -20.69
CA LYS A 447 -32.08 -17.98 -20.33
C LYS A 447 -32.11 -17.76 -18.81
N PRO A 448 -30.96 -17.44 -18.19
CA PRO A 448 -30.93 -17.12 -16.77
C PRO A 448 -31.79 -15.88 -16.49
N PRO A 449 -32.46 -15.81 -15.32
CA PRO A 449 -33.12 -14.60 -14.88
C PRO A 449 -32.10 -13.49 -14.69
N ALA A 450 -32.53 -12.24 -14.84
CA ALA A 450 -31.74 -11.11 -14.35
C ALA A 450 -31.47 -11.32 -12.84
N PRO A 451 -30.22 -11.23 -12.37
CA PRO A 451 -29.87 -11.67 -11.02
C PRO A 451 -30.46 -10.73 -9.97
N ASP A 452 -31.42 -11.23 -9.19
CA ASP A 452 -31.76 -10.65 -7.89
C ASP A 452 -30.69 -11.08 -6.87
N GLU A 453 -30.14 -10.08 -6.18
CA GLU A 453 -28.86 -10.04 -5.47
C GLU A 453 -28.74 -10.95 -4.22
N GLN A 454 -28.29 -12.20 -4.37
CA GLN A 454 -27.53 -12.83 -3.29
C GLN A 454 -26.06 -12.43 -3.40
N LEU A 455 -25.63 -11.55 -2.49
CA LEU A 455 -24.27 -11.02 -2.42
C LEU A 455 -23.46 -11.76 -1.35
N GLU A 456 -22.23 -12.13 -1.69
CA GLU A 456 -21.24 -12.59 -0.73
C GLU A 456 -20.79 -11.43 0.18
N ALA A 457 -20.01 -11.78 1.21
CA ALA A 457 -19.37 -10.79 2.06
C ALA A 457 -18.49 -9.84 1.22
N GLU A 458 -18.56 -8.54 1.54
CA GLU A 458 -17.75 -7.52 0.90
C GLU A 458 -16.25 -7.80 1.11
N ARG A 459 -15.46 -7.69 0.04
CA ARG A 459 -14.00 -7.82 0.09
C ARG A 459 -13.33 -6.79 -0.81
N GLU A 460 -12.06 -6.49 -0.55
CA GLU A 460 -11.26 -5.62 -1.39
C GLU A 460 -10.54 -6.43 -2.46
N VAL A 461 -10.61 -5.94 -3.70
CA VAL A 461 -9.92 -6.53 -4.85
C VAL A 461 -9.17 -5.45 -5.60
N GLU A 462 -8.03 -5.82 -6.18
CA GLU A 462 -7.24 -4.97 -7.06
C GLU A 462 -7.54 -5.34 -8.51
N VAL A 463 -7.82 -4.35 -9.36
CA VAL A 463 -8.01 -4.53 -10.81
C VAL A 463 -6.70 -4.95 -11.46
N VAL A 464 -6.73 -6.02 -12.24
CA VAL A 464 -5.59 -6.58 -12.97
C VAL A 464 -5.97 -6.73 -14.45
N VAL A 465 -5.48 -5.80 -15.27
CA VAL A 465 -5.68 -5.77 -16.72
C VAL A 465 -4.36 -5.47 -17.43
N ALA A 466 -4.13 -6.06 -18.59
CA ALA A 466 -2.88 -5.91 -19.34
C ALA A 466 -2.78 -4.54 -20.04
N ASN A 467 -1.56 -4.08 -20.33
CA ASN A 467 -1.26 -3.01 -21.31
C ASN A 467 -2.06 -1.70 -21.20
N ASN A 468 -2.11 -1.06 -20.02
CA ASN A 468 -2.86 0.19 -19.80
C ASN A 468 -4.36 0.10 -20.17
N ASP A 469 -4.91 -1.11 -20.30
CA ASP A 469 -6.33 -1.31 -20.55
C ASP A 469 -7.13 -0.97 -19.27
N THR A 470 -8.46 -0.92 -19.40
CA THR A 470 -9.35 -0.58 -18.30
C THR A 470 -10.44 -1.63 -18.11
N LEU A 471 -10.79 -1.90 -16.86
CA LEU A 471 -11.91 -2.76 -16.51
C LEU A 471 -13.22 -1.98 -16.65
N ARG A 472 -14.09 -2.43 -17.55
CA ARG A 472 -15.41 -1.82 -17.78
C ARG A 472 -16.32 -1.99 -16.56
N VAL A 473 -16.88 -0.88 -16.08
CA VAL A 473 -17.97 -0.85 -15.11
C VAL A 473 -19.29 -0.76 -15.87
N ARG A 474 -20.23 -1.66 -15.58
CA ARG A 474 -21.52 -1.75 -16.27
C ARG A 474 -22.68 -1.49 -15.33
N ASN A 475 -23.85 -1.13 -15.87
CA ASN A 475 -25.09 -0.98 -15.10
C ASN A 475 -25.77 -2.32 -14.75
N LYS A 476 -25.33 -3.43 -15.34
CA LYS A 476 -25.70 -4.82 -15.01
C LYS A 476 -24.61 -5.79 -15.51
N PRO A 477 -24.53 -7.05 -15.01
CA PRO A 477 -23.57 -8.04 -15.48
C PRO A 477 -23.69 -8.40 -16.97
N SER A 478 -22.59 -8.83 -17.59
CA SER A 478 -22.41 -9.40 -18.95
C SER A 478 -22.91 -8.58 -20.14
N GLU A 479 -24.19 -8.18 -20.16
CA GLU A 479 -24.88 -7.46 -21.24
C GLU A 479 -25.22 -6.00 -20.88
N GLY A 480 -24.74 -5.51 -19.73
CA GLY A 480 -25.01 -4.14 -19.30
C GLY A 480 -24.31 -3.09 -20.14
N THR A 481 -24.94 -1.92 -20.24
CA THR A 481 -24.31 -0.73 -20.82
C THR A 481 -23.10 -0.36 -19.97
N VAL A 482 -21.98 -0.02 -20.62
CA VAL A 482 -20.80 0.49 -19.93
C VAL A 482 -21.13 1.88 -19.37
N ILE A 483 -21.02 2.03 -18.06
CA ILE A 483 -21.25 3.29 -17.34
C ILE A 483 -19.94 3.92 -16.84
N GLY A 484 -18.82 3.21 -17.00
CA GLY A 484 -17.53 3.67 -16.52
C GLY A 484 -16.39 2.68 -16.77
N HIS A 485 -15.21 3.05 -16.31
CA HIS A 485 -13.98 2.26 -16.46
C HIS A 485 -13.12 2.42 -15.19
N LEU A 486 -12.50 1.34 -14.74
CA LEU A 486 -11.48 1.32 -13.69
C LEU A 486 -10.12 1.01 -14.31
N THR A 487 -9.08 1.68 -13.85
CA THR A 487 -7.71 1.49 -14.36
C THR A 487 -7.01 0.31 -13.70
N ASN A 488 -5.96 -0.21 -14.33
CA ASN A 488 -5.12 -1.26 -13.73
C ASN A 488 -4.56 -0.81 -12.36
N GLY A 489 -4.57 -1.70 -11.37
CA GLY A 489 -4.13 -1.42 -10.00
C GLY A 489 -5.17 -0.74 -9.10
N THR A 490 -6.35 -0.39 -9.62
CA THR A 490 -7.42 0.22 -8.83
C THR A 490 -7.96 -0.76 -7.79
N VAL A 491 -7.94 -0.36 -6.51
CA VAL A 491 -8.47 -1.17 -5.41
C VAL A 491 -9.91 -0.77 -5.11
N VAL A 492 -10.84 -1.71 -5.18
CA VAL A 492 -12.28 -1.47 -4.93
C VAL A 492 -12.85 -2.47 -3.93
N LYS A 493 -13.78 -1.98 -3.11
CA LYS A 493 -14.66 -2.83 -2.29
C LYS A 493 -15.75 -3.40 -3.18
N VAL A 494 -15.75 -4.71 -3.31
CA VAL A 494 -16.69 -5.44 -4.14
C VAL A 494 -17.50 -6.41 -3.30
N LYS A 495 -18.79 -6.50 -3.58
CA LYS A 495 -19.67 -7.57 -3.11
C LYS A 495 -19.84 -8.59 -4.23
N PRO A 496 -19.14 -9.75 -4.19
CA PRO A 496 -19.29 -10.77 -5.21
C PRO A 496 -20.75 -11.24 -5.30
N ILE A 497 -21.22 -11.52 -6.51
CA ILE A 497 -22.54 -12.14 -6.72
C ILE A 497 -22.35 -13.64 -6.56
N VAL A 498 -23.12 -14.27 -5.66
CA VAL A 498 -23.02 -15.70 -5.35
C VAL A 498 -23.14 -16.52 -6.64
N GLY A 499 -22.15 -17.38 -6.91
CA GLY A 499 -22.14 -18.26 -8.09
C GLY A 499 -21.87 -17.56 -9.44
N SER A 500 -21.28 -16.36 -9.43
CA SER A 500 -21.00 -15.56 -10.63
C SER A 500 -19.59 -14.95 -10.61
N ASP A 501 -19.02 -14.72 -11.80
CA ASP A 501 -17.76 -14.01 -12.00
C ASP A 501 -17.92 -12.48 -11.96
N TRP A 502 -19.03 -11.98 -11.43
CA TRP A 502 -19.34 -10.55 -11.34
C TRP A 502 -19.48 -10.11 -9.89
N GLY A 503 -19.13 -8.85 -9.64
CA GLY A 503 -19.28 -8.22 -8.34
C GLY A 503 -19.88 -6.82 -8.44
N VAL A 504 -20.56 -6.41 -7.38
CA VAL A 504 -21.20 -5.10 -7.27
C VAL A 504 -20.29 -4.13 -6.51
N ILE A 505 -20.13 -2.93 -7.07
CA ILE A 505 -19.41 -1.81 -6.46
C ILE A 505 -20.31 -0.56 -6.44
N PRO A 506 -20.15 0.35 -5.46
CA PRO A 506 -20.64 1.71 -5.59
C PRO A 506 -19.84 2.44 -6.68
N TYR A 507 -20.52 3.10 -7.63
CA TYR A 507 -19.86 3.80 -8.74
C TYR A 507 -20.51 5.17 -9.02
N LEU A 508 -19.72 6.21 -9.25
CA LEU A 508 -20.22 7.57 -9.45
C LEU A 508 -20.52 7.84 -10.93
N VAL A 509 -21.78 8.16 -11.25
CA VAL A 509 -22.22 8.60 -12.58
C VAL A 509 -22.90 9.96 -12.44
N ASN A 510 -22.37 10.99 -13.11
CA ASN A 510 -22.91 12.36 -13.08
C ASN A 510 -23.16 12.91 -11.67
N GLY A 511 -22.20 12.70 -10.76
CA GLY A 511 -22.30 13.18 -9.37
C GLY A 511 -23.24 12.37 -8.47
N SER A 512 -23.85 11.29 -8.98
CA SER A 512 -24.72 10.40 -8.21
C SER A 512 -24.09 9.01 -8.09
N LEU A 513 -24.08 8.45 -6.88
CA LEU A 513 -23.65 7.09 -6.62
C LEU A 513 -24.72 6.10 -7.11
N VAL A 514 -24.32 5.19 -7.99
CA VAL A 514 -25.15 4.12 -8.56
C VAL A 514 -24.47 2.76 -8.35
N LYS A 515 -25.21 1.67 -8.57
CA LYS A 515 -24.62 0.32 -8.61
C LYS A 515 -23.82 0.15 -9.91
N GLY A 516 -22.54 -0.17 -9.77
CA GLY A 516 -21.67 -0.59 -10.86
C GLY A 516 -21.34 -2.08 -10.75
N TYR A 517 -21.26 -2.76 -11.89
CA TYR A 517 -20.92 -4.17 -11.98
C TYR A 517 -19.58 -4.33 -12.70
N ILE A 518 -18.68 -5.08 -12.08
CA ILE A 518 -17.34 -5.38 -12.62
C ILE A 518 -17.13 -6.89 -12.72
N SER A 519 -16.34 -7.33 -13.69
CA SER A 519 -15.95 -8.74 -13.81
C SER A 519 -14.78 -9.04 -12.88
N LEU A 520 -14.96 -10.03 -12.00
CA LEU A 520 -13.97 -10.47 -11.02
C LEU A 520 -12.81 -11.27 -11.65
N LEU A 521 -12.95 -11.73 -12.90
CA LEU A 521 -11.88 -12.38 -13.68
C LEU A 521 -10.67 -11.46 -13.91
N TYR A 522 -10.89 -10.15 -13.89
CA TYR A 522 -9.86 -9.12 -14.05
C TYR A 522 -9.51 -8.47 -12.72
N THR A 523 -9.64 -9.21 -11.62
CA THR A 523 -9.28 -8.73 -10.29
C THR A 523 -8.52 -9.81 -9.52
N LYS A 524 -7.70 -9.40 -8.54
CA LYS A 524 -7.07 -10.30 -7.56
C LYS A 524 -7.40 -9.85 -6.14
N PRO A 525 -7.36 -10.74 -5.14
CA PRO A 525 -7.47 -10.34 -3.74
C PRO A 525 -6.43 -9.28 -3.40
N TYR A 526 -6.88 -8.17 -2.81
CA TYR A 526 -6.00 -7.10 -2.38
C TYR A 526 -5.41 -7.41 -0.99
N THR A 527 -4.11 -7.18 -0.81
CA THR A 527 -3.39 -7.41 0.46
C THR A 527 -2.76 -6.10 0.94
N PRO A 528 -3.19 -5.53 2.08
CA PRO A 528 -2.63 -4.29 2.59
C PRO A 528 -1.20 -4.46 3.14
N PRO A 529 -0.45 -3.34 3.31
CA PRO A 529 0.88 -3.37 3.92
C PRO A 529 0.88 -4.04 5.30
N VAL A 530 1.96 -4.76 5.62
CA VAL A 530 2.11 -5.42 6.93
C VAL A 530 2.15 -4.35 8.02
N ALA A 531 1.36 -4.52 9.07
CA ALA A 531 1.31 -3.56 10.18
C ALA A 531 2.73 -3.31 10.77
N GLY A 532 3.10 -2.04 10.90
CA GLY A 532 4.42 -1.59 11.36
C GLY A 532 5.55 -1.62 10.30
N SER A 533 5.27 -2.00 9.05
CA SER A 533 6.27 -1.98 7.96
C SER A 533 6.28 -0.64 7.21
N LYS A 534 7.48 -0.10 6.95
CA LYS A 534 7.71 1.07 6.08
C LYS A 534 8.61 0.62 4.95
N GLU A 535 8.05 0.46 3.76
CA GLU A 535 8.75 -0.08 2.60
C GLU A 535 8.88 0.97 1.50
N THR A 536 9.90 0.80 0.67
CA THR A 536 10.14 1.65 -0.49
C THR A 536 10.45 0.78 -1.71
N VAL A 537 9.72 1.03 -2.79
CA VAL A 537 9.90 0.43 -4.11
C VAL A 537 10.28 1.54 -5.08
N ILE A 538 11.40 1.39 -5.78
CA ILE A 538 11.86 2.36 -6.78
C ILE A 538 11.85 1.68 -8.14
N THR A 539 11.14 2.27 -9.10
CA THR A 539 11.18 1.93 -10.52
C THR A 539 11.81 3.06 -11.31
N GLU A 540 12.49 2.72 -12.40
CA GLU A 540 13.07 3.71 -13.33
C GLU A 540 12.30 3.67 -14.66
N THR A 541 11.85 4.84 -15.14
CA THR A 541 11.29 5.00 -16.48
C THR A 541 12.31 5.65 -17.41
N VAL A 542 12.76 4.92 -18.43
CA VAL A 542 13.77 5.39 -19.38
C VAL A 542 13.14 6.23 -20.51
N TYR A 543 13.73 7.40 -20.79
CA TYR A 543 13.32 8.30 -21.87
C TYR A 543 14.40 8.41 -22.95
N PRO A 544 14.03 8.43 -24.24
CA PRO A 544 14.97 8.31 -25.36
C PRO A 544 15.64 9.65 -25.74
N TYR A 545 16.05 10.44 -24.76
CA TYR A 545 16.76 11.69 -24.98
C TYR A 545 17.62 12.05 -23.76
N THR A 546 18.61 12.91 -23.96
CA THR A 546 19.57 13.31 -22.92
C THR A 546 18.98 14.34 -21.95
N LEU A 547 19.55 14.43 -20.74
CA LEU A 547 19.21 15.46 -19.77
C LEU A 547 19.35 16.88 -20.36
N ALA A 548 20.38 17.12 -21.16
CA ALA A 548 20.62 18.42 -21.82
C ALA A 548 19.52 18.79 -22.82
N SER A 549 19.01 17.81 -23.57
CA SER A 549 17.87 18.01 -24.48
C SER A 549 16.61 18.37 -23.68
N MET A 550 16.38 17.68 -22.55
CA MET A 550 15.26 17.98 -21.67
C MET A 550 15.32 19.42 -21.13
N VAL A 551 16.48 19.83 -20.60
CA VAL A 551 16.73 21.20 -20.10
C VAL A 551 16.45 22.24 -21.18
N THR A 552 16.94 22.01 -22.40
CA THR A 552 16.74 22.91 -23.54
C THR A 552 15.26 23.07 -23.88
N THR A 553 14.51 21.97 -23.91
CA THR A 553 13.06 22.02 -24.20
C THR A 553 12.28 22.74 -23.10
N GLN A 554 12.62 22.51 -21.82
CA GLN A 554 11.98 23.24 -20.70
C GLN A 554 12.23 24.74 -20.76
N ARG A 555 13.46 25.16 -21.08
CA ARG A 555 13.80 26.58 -21.26
C ARG A 555 12.98 27.21 -22.39
N ASN A 556 12.84 26.49 -23.51
CA ASN A 556 12.09 26.96 -24.67
C ASN A 556 10.57 27.00 -24.40
N ALA A 557 10.09 26.17 -23.47
CA ALA A 557 8.72 26.21 -22.93
C ALA A 557 8.53 27.29 -21.84
N PHE A 558 9.48 28.24 -21.72
CA PHE A 558 9.42 29.38 -20.79
C PHE A 558 9.33 28.99 -19.31
N ALA A 559 10.06 27.95 -18.91
CA ALA A 559 10.24 27.62 -17.51
C ALA A 559 10.70 28.83 -16.67
N GLN A 560 10.09 29.02 -15.51
CA GLN A 560 10.29 30.17 -14.64
C GLN A 560 10.88 29.77 -13.28
N SER A 561 11.50 30.76 -12.63
CA SER A 561 12.09 30.66 -11.30
C SER A 561 11.70 31.90 -10.48
N ASP A 562 11.33 31.69 -9.22
CA ASP A 562 11.22 32.71 -8.17
C ASP A 562 12.46 32.73 -7.26
N ALA A 563 13.41 31.81 -7.49
CA ALA A 563 14.70 31.84 -6.84
C ALA A 563 15.44 33.11 -7.29
N PHE A 564 16.08 33.80 -6.36
CA PHE A 564 16.76 35.06 -6.63
C PHE A 564 15.90 36.10 -7.37
N ARG A 565 14.58 36.15 -7.12
CA ARG A 565 13.67 37.18 -7.68
C ARG A 565 14.08 38.62 -7.34
N ASN A 566 14.95 38.78 -6.34
CA ASN A 566 15.55 40.05 -5.94
C ASN A 566 16.95 40.28 -6.53
N ALA A 567 17.45 39.38 -7.39
CA ALA A 567 18.72 39.59 -8.09
C ALA A 567 18.64 40.86 -8.93
N ASN A 568 19.81 41.47 -9.14
CA ASN A 568 19.93 42.58 -10.07
C ASN A 568 19.51 42.12 -11.47
N ALA A 569 18.80 43.00 -12.17
CA ALA A 569 18.32 42.76 -13.52
C ALA A 569 18.81 43.91 -14.40
N TYR A 570 19.53 43.58 -15.47
CA TYR A 570 20.31 44.54 -16.25
C TYR A 570 19.67 44.82 -17.59
N VAL A 571 19.59 46.09 -17.97
CA VAL A 571 19.16 46.53 -19.31
C VAL A 571 20.17 47.53 -19.85
N HIS A 572 20.53 47.41 -21.13
CA HIS A 572 21.49 48.30 -21.76
C HIS A 572 20.94 49.74 -21.83
N LYS A 573 21.78 50.74 -21.53
CA LYS A 573 21.37 52.15 -21.43
C LYS A 573 20.74 52.68 -22.71
N SER A 574 21.21 52.24 -23.89
CA SER A 574 20.62 52.66 -25.18
C SER A 574 19.16 52.24 -25.39
N LEU A 575 18.64 51.32 -24.59
CA LEU A 575 17.27 50.82 -24.69
C LEU A 575 16.32 51.49 -23.68
N ILE A 576 16.85 52.33 -22.79
CA ILE A 576 16.09 53.03 -21.75
C ILE A 576 16.38 54.53 -21.82
N THR A 577 15.35 55.33 -22.06
CA THR A 577 15.42 56.77 -21.89
C THR A 577 15.12 57.09 -20.43
N LYS A 578 16.13 57.51 -19.66
CA LYS A 578 15.96 57.96 -18.28
C LYS A 578 15.09 59.23 -18.26
N SER A 579 14.11 59.29 -17.36
CA SER A 579 13.17 60.42 -17.29
C SER A 579 13.91 61.74 -17.03
N SER A 580 13.69 62.73 -17.89
CA SER A 580 14.15 64.11 -17.73
C SER A 580 13.18 64.94 -16.87
N THR A 581 11.98 64.44 -16.60
CA THR A 581 10.87 65.16 -15.93
C THR A 581 10.77 64.90 -14.43
N GLY A 582 11.78 64.24 -13.82
CA GLY A 582 11.80 63.96 -12.39
C GLY A 582 10.83 62.87 -11.94
N GLU A 583 10.42 61.95 -12.80
CA GLU A 583 9.56 60.86 -12.34
C GLU A 583 10.35 59.83 -11.52
N LEU A 584 9.75 59.37 -10.43
CA LEU A 584 10.33 58.41 -9.48
C LEU A 584 9.39 57.22 -9.26
N PHE A 585 9.97 56.10 -8.84
CA PHE A 585 9.26 54.96 -8.27
C PHE A 585 9.74 54.69 -6.85
N THR A 586 8.83 54.29 -5.96
CA THR A 586 9.23 53.67 -4.69
C THR A 586 9.87 52.30 -4.95
N THR A 587 10.94 51.95 -4.24
CA THR A 587 11.64 50.65 -4.37
C THR A 587 11.33 49.67 -3.24
N LYS A 588 10.54 50.13 -2.27
CA LYS A 588 9.94 49.38 -1.17
C LYS A 588 8.70 50.14 -0.67
N LEU A 589 7.94 49.55 0.24
CA LEU A 589 6.85 50.24 0.91
C LEU A 589 7.37 51.52 1.58
N GLN A 590 6.68 52.63 1.34
CA GLN A 590 7.00 53.96 1.84
C GLN A 590 5.76 54.57 2.48
N TYR A 591 5.96 55.52 3.37
CA TYR A 591 4.91 56.35 3.92
C TYR A 591 5.15 57.77 3.42
N LEU A 592 4.19 58.33 2.70
CA LEU A 592 4.24 59.73 2.29
C LEU A 592 4.05 60.58 3.56
N LYS A 593 5.06 61.37 3.92
CA LYS A 593 5.07 62.19 5.13
C LYS A 593 4.66 63.63 4.84
N SER A 594 3.96 64.29 5.76
CA SER A 594 3.57 65.70 5.59
C SER A 594 4.76 66.66 5.57
N THR A 595 5.84 66.35 6.29
CA THR A 595 7.11 67.09 6.32
C THR A 595 8.30 66.13 6.23
N ALA A 596 9.52 66.65 5.98
CA ALA A 596 10.75 65.87 5.86
C ALA A 596 11.26 65.33 7.22
N SER A 597 10.45 64.48 7.87
CA SER A 597 10.78 63.85 9.15
C SER A 597 10.12 62.47 9.27
N SER A 598 10.81 61.53 9.90
CA SER A 598 10.28 60.19 10.21
C SER A 598 9.10 60.25 11.18
N SER A 599 9.07 61.24 12.08
CA SER A 599 7.99 61.46 13.06
C SER A 599 6.78 62.22 12.50
N ALA A 600 6.86 62.75 11.28
CA ALA A 600 5.77 63.49 10.68
C ALA A 600 4.55 62.59 10.40
N THR A 601 3.37 63.22 10.29
CA THR A 601 2.11 62.56 9.96
C THR A 601 2.20 61.86 8.60
N THR A 602 1.76 60.60 8.54
CA THR A 602 1.64 59.87 7.27
C THR A 602 0.37 60.32 6.56
N VAL A 603 0.51 60.89 5.36
CA VAL A 603 -0.60 61.32 4.51
C VAL A 603 -1.09 60.24 3.55
N ALA A 604 -0.22 59.26 3.22
CA ALA A 604 -0.58 58.08 2.44
C ALA A 604 0.42 56.93 2.67
N THR A 605 -0.03 55.69 2.53
CA THR A 605 0.86 54.52 2.41
C THR A 605 1.09 54.24 0.94
N LEU A 606 2.35 54.22 0.53
CA LEU A 606 2.78 54.00 -0.84
C LEU A 606 3.34 52.58 -0.96
N PRO A 607 2.65 51.65 -1.66
CA PRO A 607 3.20 50.33 -1.97
C PRO A 607 4.53 50.42 -2.72
N ASN A 608 5.24 49.30 -2.81
CA ASN A 608 6.40 49.22 -3.68
C ASN A 608 6.03 49.49 -5.15
N HIS A 609 6.92 50.12 -5.91
CA HIS A 609 6.76 50.47 -7.32
C HIS A 609 5.60 51.45 -7.59
N THR A 610 5.34 52.35 -6.64
CA THR A 610 4.40 53.45 -6.80
C THR A 610 5.06 54.58 -7.57
N LYS A 611 4.44 55.04 -8.66
CA LYS A 611 4.91 56.18 -9.47
C LYS A 611 4.66 57.50 -8.75
N LEU A 612 5.66 58.39 -8.78
CA LEU A 612 5.70 59.68 -8.09
C LEU A 612 6.28 60.75 -9.02
N ALA A 613 5.79 61.98 -8.91
CA ALA A 613 6.44 63.13 -9.54
C ALA A 613 7.38 63.81 -8.52
N TYR A 614 8.66 63.94 -8.84
CA TYR A 614 9.63 64.66 -8.02
C TYR A 614 9.42 66.17 -8.10
N LEU A 615 9.48 66.82 -6.94
CA LEU A 615 9.33 68.27 -6.80
C LEU A 615 10.56 68.94 -6.18
N GLY A 616 11.51 68.16 -5.65
CA GLY A 616 12.73 68.67 -5.03
C GLY A 616 13.26 67.76 -3.91
N ALA A 617 14.45 68.07 -3.42
CA ALA A 617 15.08 67.36 -2.31
C ALA A 617 15.28 68.29 -1.11
N GLN A 618 15.19 67.72 0.08
CA GLN A 618 15.50 68.39 1.34
C GLN A 618 16.37 67.47 2.19
N GLN A 619 17.52 67.97 2.62
CA GLN A 619 18.41 67.27 3.53
C GLN A 619 18.07 67.64 4.98
N VAL A 620 17.89 66.64 5.84
CA VAL A 620 17.63 66.81 7.27
C VAL A 620 18.61 65.91 8.03
N GLY A 621 19.65 66.53 8.61
CA GLY A 621 20.81 65.80 9.13
C GLY A 621 21.54 65.04 8.03
N THR A 622 21.70 63.72 8.20
CA THR A 622 22.32 62.82 7.22
C THR A 622 21.31 62.20 6.24
N VAL A 623 20.01 62.45 6.42
CA VAL A 623 18.94 61.84 5.63
C VAL A 623 18.46 62.80 4.55
N THR A 624 18.42 62.32 3.30
CA THR A 624 17.81 63.06 2.19
C THR A 624 16.36 62.61 2.00
N TRP A 625 15.46 63.59 1.98
CA TRP A 625 14.05 63.41 1.68
C TRP A 625 13.73 64.00 0.32
N TYR A 626 12.89 63.33 -0.46
CA TYR A 626 12.34 63.87 -1.70
C TYR A 626 10.93 64.37 -1.48
N LYS A 627 10.70 65.63 -1.83
CA LYS A 627 9.36 66.21 -1.96
C LYS A 627 8.77 65.66 -3.25
N VAL A 628 7.61 65.03 -3.15
CA VAL A 628 6.96 64.31 -4.26
C VAL A 628 5.47 64.59 -4.29
N LYS A 629 4.88 64.39 -5.48
CA LYS A 629 3.44 64.37 -5.69
C LYS A 629 2.97 62.95 -6.01
N TYR A 630 1.92 62.50 -5.33
CA TYR A 630 1.22 61.24 -5.56
C TYR A 630 -0.27 61.52 -5.78
N GLY A 631 -0.74 61.42 -7.02
CA GLY A 631 -2.08 61.90 -7.39
C GLY A 631 -2.24 63.39 -7.10
N SER A 632 -3.21 63.75 -6.26
CA SER A 632 -3.39 65.13 -5.77
C SER A 632 -2.58 65.46 -4.51
N LEU A 633 -2.00 64.45 -3.83
CA LEU A 633 -1.30 64.62 -2.56
C LEU A 633 0.15 65.05 -2.78
N THR A 634 0.66 65.93 -1.93
CA THR A 634 2.07 66.33 -1.89
C THR A 634 2.65 65.98 -0.52
N GLY A 635 3.87 65.45 -0.49
CA GLY A 635 4.55 65.10 0.76
C GLY A 635 6.00 64.72 0.54
N TYR A 636 6.61 64.07 1.53
CA TYR A 636 8.01 63.68 1.55
C TYR A 636 8.18 62.17 1.68
N VAL A 637 9.15 61.61 0.95
CA VAL A 637 9.57 60.20 1.00
C VAL A 637 11.08 60.12 1.15
N LEU A 638 11.60 58.97 1.60
CA LEU A 638 13.05 58.78 1.73
C LEU A 638 13.69 58.58 0.37
N ALA A 639 14.71 59.39 0.04
CA ALA A 639 15.43 59.29 -1.22
C ALA A 639 16.03 57.89 -1.46
N THR A 640 16.59 57.28 -0.42
CA THR A 640 17.21 55.93 -0.44
C THR A 640 16.21 54.79 -0.70
N ALA A 641 14.92 55.09 -0.72
CA ALA A 641 13.84 54.14 -0.98
C ALA A 641 13.04 54.50 -2.25
N THR A 642 13.63 55.34 -3.10
CA THR A 642 13.09 55.76 -4.39
C THR A 642 14.13 55.61 -5.48
N ALA A 643 13.68 55.46 -6.72
CA ALA A 643 14.52 55.29 -7.89
C ALA A 643 13.98 56.14 -9.05
N PRO A 644 14.86 56.72 -9.89
CA PRO A 644 14.43 57.39 -11.13
C PRO A 644 13.65 56.45 -12.05
N ALA A 645 12.63 56.99 -12.72
CA ALA A 645 11.94 56.29 -13.78
C ALA A 645 12.79 56.26 -15.07
N GLY A 646 12.75 55.14 -15.78
CA GLY A 646 13.27 54.99 -17.13
C GLY A 646 12.20 54.43 -18.06
N LYS A 647 12.15 54.89 -19.31
CA LYS A 647 11.16 54.45 -20.30
C LYS A 647 11.83 53.59 -21.38
N VAL A 648 11.23 52.43 -21.66
CA VAL A 648 11.71 51.52 -22.71
C VAL A 648 11.57 52.19 -24.07
N SER A 649 12.70 52.33 -24.75
CA SER A 649 12.84 53.10 -26.00
C SER A 649 12.75 52.22 -27.26
N ALA A 650 12.62 50.91 -27.10
CA ALA A 650 12.41 50.00 -28.22
C ALA A 650 11.09 50.26 -28.95
N THR A 651 11.02 49.89 -30.22
CA THR A 651 9.86 50.09 -31.10
C THR A 651 9.33 48.79 -31.69
N GLU A 652 9.84 47.63 -31.26
CA GLU A 652 9.43 46.33 -31.81
C GLU A 652 8.61 45.53 -30.80
N LEU A 653 7.51 44.96 -31.28
CA LEU A 653 6.64 44.03 -30.58
C LEU A 653 6.45 42.76 -31.41
N PHE A 654 6.10 41.66 -30.75
CA PHE A 654 5.72 40.40 -31.40
C PHE A 654 4.37 39.92 -30.86
N ALA A 655 3.49 39.49 -31.75
CA ALA A 655 2.21 38.87 -31.37
C ALA A 655 2.46 37.49 -30.74
N THR A 656 1.86 37.22 -29.58
CA THR A 656 2.09 35.96 -28.85
C THR A 656 1.10 34.86 -29.18
N ARG A 657 0.01 35.22 -29.87
CA ARG A 657 -1.03 34.34 -30.36
C ARG A 657 -1.71 34.99 -31.56
N PHE A 658 -2.51 34.21 -32.28
CA PHE A 658 -3.40 34.74 -33.30
C PHE A 658 -4.34 35.80 -32.71
N GLN A 659 -4.43 36.94 -33.37
CA GLN A 659 -5.35 38.02 -33.01
C GLN A 659 -5.69 38.89 -34.22
N TYR A 660 -6.73 39.70 -34.08
CA TYR A 660 -7.08 40.71 -35.08
C TYR A 660 -6.52 42.07 -34.69
N LEU A 661 -5.95 42.77 -35.66
CA LEU A 661 -5.64 44.19 -35.54
C LEU A 661 -6.96 44.97 -35.55
N LYS A 662 -7.23 45.76 -34.51
CA LYS A 662 -8.46 46.55 -34.36
C LYS A 662 -8.29 47.96 -34.88
N LEU A 663 -9.32 48.54 -35.50
CA LEU A 663 -9.25 49.91 -36.02
C LEU A 663 -9.10 50.95 -34.89
N THR A 664 -9.78 50.73 -33.77
CA THR A 664 -9.72 51.54 -32.55
C THR A 664 -9.41 50.66 -31.33
N ALA A 665 -8.98 51.27 -30.22
CA ALA A 665 -8.64 50.59 -28.97
C ALA A 665 -9.87 50.02 -28.24
N SER A 666 -10.57 49.07 -28.87
CA SER A 666 -11.77 48.42 -28.36
C SER A 666 -11.89 47.00 -28.91
N SER A 667 -12.34 46.07 -28.06
CA SER A 667 -12.58 44.67 -28.44
C SER A 667 -13.71 44.52 -29.46
N THR A 668 -14.67 45.45 -29.45
CA THR A 668 -15.80 45.50 -30.39
C THR A 668 -15.51 46.27 -31.67
N SER A 669 -14.31 46.84 -31.80
CA SER A 669 -13.90 47.57 -33.00
C SER A 669 -13.79 46.65 -34.21
N THR A 670 -13.97 47.23 -35.41
CA THR A 670 -13.78 46.56 -36.70
C THR A 670 -12.36 45.98 -36.80
N ASN A 671 -12.25 44.77 -37.34
CA ASN A 671 -10.96 44.14 -37.62
C ASN A 671 -10.37 44.76 -38.90
N VAL A 672 -9.13 45.21 -38.83
CA VAL A 672 -8.36 45.73 -39.98
C VAL A 672 -7.73 44.57 -40.76
N THR A 673 -7.08 43.65 -40.05
CA THR A 673 -6.45 42.45 -40.62
C THR A 673 -6.19 41.42 -39.52
N SER A 674 -5.83 40.19 -39.88
CA SER A 674 -5.39 39.16 -38.94
C SER A 674 -3.86 39.21 -38.74
N VAL A 675 -3.43 38.87 -37.53
CA VAL A 675 -2.03 38.82 -37.11
C VAL A 675 -1.78 37.44 -36.52
N SER A 676 -0.91 36.65 -37.15
CA SER A 676 -0.55 35.31 -36.67
C SER A 676 0.46 35.39 -35.52
N THR A 677 0.59 34.30 -34.78
CA THR A 677 1.59 34.15 -33.70
C THR A 677 3.01 34.42 -34.22
N ASN A 678 3.84 35.06 -33.41
CA ASN A 678 5.21 35.50 -33.68
C ASN A 678 5.37 36.54 -34.80
N THR A 679 4.28 37.17 -35.25
CA THR A 679 4.37 38.29 -36.20
C THR A 679 5.03 39.50 -35.53
N LYS A 680 6.05 40.07 -36.20
CA LYS A 680 6.70 41.33 -35.79
C LYS A 680 5.80 42.54 -36.09
N LEU A 681 5.74 43.47 -35.16
CA LEU A 681 4.90 44.66 -35.17
C LEU A 681 5.74 45.88 -34.78
N GLU A 682 5.51 46.99 -35.47
CA GLU A 682 6.10 48.28 -35.10
C GLU A 682 5.20 48.96 -34.06
N TYR A 683 5.74 49.24 -32.87
CA TYR A 683 5.08 49.93 -31.78
C TYR A 683 5.04 51.44 -32.03
N LEU A 684 3.84 52.01 -32.01
CA LEU A 684 3.60 53.44 -32.24
C LEU A 684 3.07 54.17 -30.99
N GLY A 685 2.65 53.43 -29.97
CA GLY A 685 2.13 54.02 -28.74
C GLY A 685 1.21 53.10 -27.96
N THR A 686 0.84 53.54 -26.77
CA THR A 686 -0.07 52.82 -25.87
C THR A 686 -1.31 53.66 -25.61
N GLN A 687 -2.48 53.00 -25.56
CA GLN A 687 -3.74 53.61 -25.18
C GLN A 687 -4.46 52.72 -24.16
N LYS A 688 -4.87 53.30 -23.03
CA LYS A 688 -5.65 52.59 -22.01
C LYS A 688 -7.13 52.93 -22.17
N VAL A 689 -7.99 51.91 -22.26
CA VAL A 689 -9.45 52.04 -22.35
C VAL A 689 -10.07 51.16 -21.28
N GLY A 690 -10.67 51.80 -20.26
CA GLY A 690 -11.10 51.12 -19.04
C GLY A 690 -9.92 50.42 -18.34
N SER A 691 -10.06 49.12 -18.07
CA SER A 691 -8.99 48.29 -17.50
C SER A 691 -8.03 47.71 -18.55
N THR A 692 -8.32 47.82 -19.85
CA THR A 692 -7.55 47.18 -20.91
C THR A 692 -6.51 48.13 -21.51
N THR A 693 -5.28 47.63 -21.64
CA THR A 693 -4.19 48.32 -22.35
C THR A 693 -4.14 47.84 -23.80
N TRP A 694 -4.10 48.78 -24.73
CA TRP A 694 -3.97 48.54 -26.16
C TRP A 694 -2.65 49.13 -26.68
N TYR A 695 -1.94 48.38 -27.51
CA TYR A 695 -0.81 48.90 -28.26
C TYR A 695 -1.26 49.32 -29.65
N LYS A 696 -1.02 50.58 -29.99
CA LYS A 696 -1.11 51.06 -31.37
C LYS A 696 0.11 50.55 -32.11
N VAL A 697 -0.12 49.79 -33.16
CA VAL A 697 0.95 49.13 -33.92
C VAL A 697 0.75 49.29 -35.41
N LYS A 698 1.85 49.17 -36.15
CA LYS A 698 1.86 49.05 -37.61
C LYS A 698 2.31 47.64 -38.01
N TYR A 699 1.57 47.07 -38.95
CA TYR A 699 1.82 45.75 -39.55
C TYR A 699 1.65 45.85 -41.06
N GLY A 700 2.76 45.79 -41.80
CA GLY A 700 2.77 46.11 -43.23
C GLY A 700 2.27 47.53 -43.49
N VAL A 701 1.23 47.65 -44.32
CA VAL A 701 0.55 48.93 -44.62
C VAL A 701 -0.54 49.30 -43.61
N HIS A 702 -0.90 48.37 -42.72
CA HIS A 702 -2.02 48.56 -41.78
C HIS A 702 -1.53 49.16 -40.47
N THR A 703 -2.30 50.11 -39.94
CA THR A 703 -2.14 50.63 -38.58
C THR A 703 -3.41 50.35 -37.80
N GLY A 704 -3.27 49.92 -36.55
CA GLY A 704 -4.39 49.66 -35.67
C GLY A 704 -3.94 49.33 -34.26
N TYR A 705 -4.77 48.61 -33.52
CA TYR A 705 -4.60 48.33 -32.12
C TYR A 705 -4.64 46.83 -31.85
N ILE A 706 -3.73 46.35 -31.01
CA ILE A 706 -3.79 44.99 -30.46
C ILE A 706 -3.83 45.05 -28.94
N ASN A 707 -4.36 43.99 -28.33
CA ASN A 707 -4.40 43.90 -26.87
C ASN A 707 -2.98 43.64 -26.33
N ALA A 708 -2.53 44.47 -25.39
CA ALA A 708 -1.18 44.39 -24.83
C ALA A 708 -0.86 43.03 -24.18
N VAL A 709 -1.87 42.34 -23.64
CA VAL A 709 -1.69 41.01 -23.02
C VAL A 709 -1.24 39.93 -24.01
N ASN A 710 -1.43 40.18 -25.31
CA ASN A 710 -1.10 39.27 -26.40
C ASN A 710 0.11 39.75 -27.21
N ALA A 711 0.96 40.59 -26.63
CA ALA A 711 2.15 41.14 -27.27
C ALA A 711 3.35 41.15 -26.31
N ILE A 712 4.55 40.95 -26.87
CA ILE A 712 5.81 41.05 -26.12
C ILE A 712 6.81 41.94 -26.87
N GLY A 713 7.65 42.65 -26.12
CA GLY A 713 8.76 43.43 -26.64
C GLY A 713 10.00 42.60 -26.95
N ASN A 714 11.04 43.29 -27.38
CA ASN A 714 12.36 42.71 -27.69
C ASN A 714 13.47 43.18 -26.73
N THR A 715 13.15 44.03 -25.75
CA THR A 715 14.15 44.57 -24.83
C THR A 715 14.48 43.55 -23.75
N ASN A 716 15.61 42.87 -23.89
CA ASN A 716 16.06 41.85 -22.94
C ASN A 716 16.45 42.45 -21.59
N VAL A 717 15.96 41.81 -20.53
CA VAL A 717 16.44 42.00 -19.16
C VAL A 717 17.41 40.87 -18.86
N SER A 718 18.68 41.19 -18.65
CA SER A 718 19.76 40.22 -18.53
C SER A 718 20.11 39.96 -17.06
N LYS A 719 20.54 38.73 -16.77
CA LYS A 719 21.05 38.33 -15.44
C LYS A 719 22.30 39.12 -15.04
N ASP A 720 23.21 39.31 -15.98
CA ASP A 720 24.48 40.02 -15.80
C ASP A 720 24.55 41.23 -16.75
N ALA A 721 25.49 42.16 -16.49
CA ALA A 721 25.73 43.35 -17.31
C ALA A 721 26.44 42.99 -18.64
N SER A 722 25.79 42.15 -19.46
CA SER A 722 26.29 41.66 -20.74
C SER A 722 25.15 41.36 -21.71
N MET A 723 25.34 41.66 -23.00
CA MET A 723 24.34 41.38 -24.05
C MET A 723 24.18 39.88 -24.35
N THR A 724 25.17 39.06 -24.00
CA THR A 724 25.14 37.59 -24.21
C THR A 724 24.69 36.82 -22.98
N SER A 725 24.46 37.52 -21.87
CA SER A 725 23.96 36.92 -20.63
C SER A 725 22.58 36.30 -20.82
N HIS A 726 22.25 35.33 -19.98
CA HIS A 726 20.89 34.79 -19.88
C HIS A 726 19.87 35.91 -19.68
N SER A 727 18.78 35.85 -20.43
CA SER A 727 17.65 36.77 -20.33
C SER A 727 16.63 36.27 -19.31
N PHE A 728 16.39 37.07 -18.27
CA PHE A 728 15.30 36.88 -17.31
C PHE A 728 13.91 37.14 -17.89
N GLY A 729 13.84 37.78 -19.05
CA GLY A 729 12.61 38.12 -19.75
C GLY A 729 12.81 39.34 -20.64
N VAL A 730 11.71 39.86 -21.15
CA VAL A 730 11.69 41.09 -21.95
C VAL A 730 10.84 42.17 -21.29
N ILE A 731 11.03 43.43 -21.66
CA ILE A 731 10.11 44.53 -21.33
C ILE A 731 9.54 45.10 -22.63
N ASN A 732 8.27 45.46 -22.60
CA ASN A 732 7.58 45.99 -23.76
C ASN A 732 7.98 47.46 -24.02
N PRO A 733 8.06 47.87 -25.30
CA PRO A 733 8.12 49.27 -25.72
C PRO A 733 7.21 50.22 -24.94
N GLY A 734 7.74 51.38 -24.56
CA GLY A 734 6.99 52.44 -23.90
C GLY A 734 6.63 52.20 -22.43
N GLU A 735 6.86 51.00 -21.89
CA GLU A 735 6.70 50.71 -20.45
C GLU A 735 7.79 51.41 -19.62
N GLU A 736 7.50 51.63 -18.35
CA GLU A 736 8.39 52.33 -17.42
C GLU A 736 8.97 51.39 -16.38
N VAL A 737 10.25 51.59 -16.05
CA VAL A 737 11.01 50.83 -15.07
C VAL A 737 11.59 51.75 -14.00
N ALA A 738 11.86 51.22 -12.82
CA ALA A 738 12.60 51.93 -11.79
C ALA A 738 14.10 51.60 -11.92
N ILE A 739 14.94 52.61 -12.17
CA ILE A 739 16.40 52.47 -12.30
C ILE A 739 17.01 52.49 -10.89
N THR A 740 17.43 51.34 -10.39
CA THR A 740 17.94 51.18 -9.02
C THR A 740 19.46 51.29 -8.92
N GLY A 741 20.16 51.29 -10.05
CA GLY A 741 21.61 51.46 -10.11
C GLY A 741 22.12 51.57 -11.54
N GLU A 742 23.39 51.90 -11.69
CA GLU A 742 24.06 52.01 -12.98
C GLU A 742 25.44 51.34 -12.90
N THR A 743 25.83 50.63 -13.96
CA THR A 743 27.16 50.02 -14.07
C THR A 743 27.54 49.99 -15.55
N ASP A 744 28.64 50.64 -15.91
CA ASP A 744 29.11 50.78 -17.30
C ASP A 744 27.99 51.24 -18.26
N GLN A 745 27.70 50.42 -19.27
CA GLN A 745 26.67 50.64 -20.29
C GLN A 745 25.29 50.09 -19.90
N TYR A 746 25.08 49.71 -18.63
CA TYR A 746 23.86 49.07 -18.15
C TYR A 746 23.21 49.83 -16.99
N TYR A 747 21.88 49.75 -16.94
CA TYR A 747 21.09 50.07 -15.77
C TYR A 747 20.70 48.80 -15.04
N THR A 748 20.78 48.80 -13.71
CA THR A 748 20.05 47.85 -12.87
C THR A 748 18.64 48.38 -12.69
N ILE A 749 17.64 47.53 -12.89
CA ILE A 749 16.23 47.94 -12.87
C ILE A 749 15.37 47.06 -11.97
N THR A 750 14.23 47.59 -11.58
CA THR A 750 13.09 46.81 -11.08
C THR A 750 11.84 47.14 -11.89
N TYR A 751 11.00 46.14 -12.11
CA TYR A 751 9.78 46.24 -12.91
C TYR A 751 8.75 45.22 -12.43
N TYR A 752 7.47 45.61 -12.44
CA TYR A 752 6.35 44.72 -12.15
C TYR A 752 5.49 44.55 -13.39
N ARG A 753 5.39 43.31 -13.86
CA ARG A 753 4.56 42.98 -15.03
C ARG A 753 3.08 43.23 -14.71
N PRO A 754 2.35 43.98 -15.55
CA PRO A 754 0.90 44.13 -15.39
C PRO A 754 0.16 42.78 -15.47
N SER A 755 -0.93 42.65 -14.73
CA SER A 755 -1.74 41.43 -14.71
C SER A 755 -2.24 41.04 -16.12
N GLY A 756 -2.21 39.75 -16.44
CA GLY A 756 -2.63 39.20 -17.72
C GLY A 756 -1.59 39.27 -18.84
N TYR A 757 -0.48 40.01 -18.68
CA TYR A 757 0.58 40.06 -19.69
C TYR A 757 1.29 38.71 -19.85
N ASP A 758 1.87 38.48 -21.03
CA ASP A 758 2.58 37.26 -21.37
C ASP A 758 3.72 36.95 -20.39
N ILE A 759 3.89 35.66 -20.10
CA ILE A 759 4.80 35.17 -19.08
C ILE A 759 6.29 35.47 -19.36
N ARG A 760 6.61 35.73 -20.64
CA ARG A 760 7.95 36.15 -21.11
C ARG A 760 8.32 37.56 -20.70
N VAL A 761 7.34 38.40 -20.38
CA VAL A 761 7.60 39.74 -19.86
C VAL A 761 8.18 39.58 -18.46
N TYR A 762 9.33 40.21 -18.25
CA TYR A 762 10.04 40.20 -16.98
C TYR A 762 9.14 40.74 -15.87
N ASP A 763 9.20 40.12 -14.70
CA ASP A 763 8.59 40.61 -13.47
C ASP A 763 9.57 40.36 -12.33
N ARG A 764 9.62 41.27 -11.36
CA ARG A 764 10.38 41.07 -10.11
C ARG A 764 9.82 39.94 -9.24
N SER A 765 8.63 39.41 -9.56
CA SER A 765 8.07 38.23 -8.88
C SER A 765 8.54 36.92 -9.50
N TRP A 766 8.57 36.83 -10.82
CA TRP A 766 8.91 35.64 -11.60
C TRP A 766 9.76 35.99 -12.81
N ARG A 767 10.81 35.21 -13.04
CA ARG A 767 11.70 35.38 -14.19
C ARG A 767 11.92 34.06 -14.93
N ARG A 768 12.41 34.13 -16.17
CA ARG A 768 12.86 32.94 -16.91
C ARG A 768 14.04 32.29 -16.17
N ALA A 769 13.94 30.98 -15.98
CA ALA A 769 14.97 30.19 -15.31
C ALA A 769 16.22 30.03 -16.18
N THR A 770 17.40 29.99 -15.55
CA THR A 770 18.66 29.68 -16.25
C THR A 770 18.76 28.18 -16.54
N ASN A 771 19.67 27.77 -17.42
CA ASN A 771 19.93 26.35 -17.68
C ASN A 771 20.36 25.60 -16.41
N GLU A 772 21.17 26.23 -15.55
CA GLU A 772 21.67 25.62 -14.31
C GLU A 772 20.51 25.36 -13.33
N GLU A 773 19.61 26.34 -13.19
CA GLU A 773 18.42 26.18 -12.35
C GLU A 773 17.52 25.06 -12.86
N ILE A 774 17.23 25.05 -14.17
CA ILE A 774 16.41 23.99 -14.79
C ILE A 774 17.07 22.62 -14.59
N THR A 775 18.39 22.53 -14.80
CA THR A 775 19.15 21.27 -14.65
C THR A 775 18.99 20.66 -13.26
N ARG A 776 19.05 21.48 -12.20
CA ARG A 776 18.85 21.01 -10.82
C ARG A 776 17.48 20.34 -10.64
N HIS A 777 16.43 20.86 -11.25
CA HIS A 777 15.07 20.35 -11.06
C HIS A 777 14.69 19.21 -12.01
N VAL A 778 15.31 19.15 -13.18
CA VAL A 778 15.10 18.06 -14.15
C VAL A 778 15.96 16.83 -13.79
N SER A 779 17.13 17.01 -13.15
CA SER A 779 18.03 15.90 -12.82
C SER A 779 17.58 15.12 -11.58
N PRO A 780 17.18 13.84 -11.68
CA PRO A 780 16.72 13.08 -10.52
C PRO A 780 17.81 12.83 -9.49
N SER A 781 19.06 12.69 -9.94
CA SER A 781 20.24 12.56 -9.09
C SER A 781 20.55 13.78 -8.23
N ALA A 782 19.91 14.93 -8.49
CA ALA A 782 20.04 16.12 -7.66
C ALA A 782 19.28 16.02 -6.31
N PHE A 783 18.47 14.97 -6.14
CA PHE A 783 17.63 14.76 -4.96
C PHE A 783 18.01 13.46 -4.26
N ALA A 784 18.37 13.54 -2.98
CA ALA A 784 18.68 12.35 -2.19
C ALA A 784 17.40 11.52 -1.95
N THR A 785 17.50 10.19 -2.00
CA THR A 785 16.36 9.27 -1.81
C THR A 785 15.67 9.42 -0.44
N THR A 786 16.35 10.00 0.54
CA THR A 786 15.84 10.29 1.89
C THR A 786 15.27 11.70 2.05
N SER A 787 15.36 12.54 1.01
CA SER A 787 14.91 13.94 1.07
C SER A 787 13.41 14.07 0.89
N GLN A 788 12.84 15.14 1.47
CA GLN A 788 11.45 15.52 1.29
C GLN A 788 11.12 15.78 -0.19
N GLU A 789 12.06 16.37 -0.93
CA GLU A 789 11.93 16.69 -2.34
C GLU A 789 11.85 15.45 -3.22
N TYR A 790 12.38 14.30 -2.76
CA TYR A 790 12.32 13.04 -3.50
C TYR A 790 10.88 12.53 -3.71
N PHE A 791 9.94 12.97 -2.86
CA PHE A 791 8.51 12.67 -3.01
C PHE A 791 7.88 13.26 -4.27
N GLN A 792 8.60 14.10 -5.02
CA GLN A 792 8.18 14.50 -6.36
C GLN A 792 8.11 13.31 -7.34
N PHE A 793 8.83 12.22 -7.04
CA PHE A 793 8.84 10.98 -7.81
C PHE A 793 7.84 9.94 -7.29
N LEU A 794 7.07 10.25 -6.24
CA LEU A 794 6.06 9.34 -5.70
C LEU A 794 5.03 9.04 -6.80
N ASP A 795 4.75 7.75 -7.03
CA ASP A 795 3.72 7.27 -7.95
C ASP A 795 2.35 7.56 -7.33
N LEU A 796 1.77 8.67 -7.76
CA LEU A 796 0.48 9.17 -7.34
C LEU A 796 -0.68 8.31 -7.84
N SER A 797 -0.43 7.28 -8.65
CA SER A 797 -1.44 6.28 -9.01
C SER A 797 -1.60 5.18 -7.95
N LYS A 798 -0.68 5.11 -6.96
CA LYS A 798 -0.69 4.09 -5.91
C LYS A 798 -1.28 4.62 -4.63
N SER A 799 -2.24 3.89 -4.08
CA SER A 799 -2.83 4.13 -2.76
C SER A 799 -1.77 3.96 -1.65
N ALA A 800 -1.91 4.73 -0.57
CA ALA A 800 -1.14 4.54 0.67
C ALA A 800 -1.83 3.57 1.64
N ASP A 801 -3.01 3.09 1.24
CA ASP A 801 -3.83 2.07 1.88
C ASP A 801 -4.35 2.47 3.25
N LEU A 802 -4.71 3.76 3.33
CA LEU A 802 -5.20 4.36 4.55
C LEU A 802 -6.70 4.14 4.75
N THR A 803 -7.11 4.25 6.01
CA THR A 803 -8.51 4.26 6.40
C THR A 803 -8.99 5.68 6.68
N ALA A 804 -10.29 5.93 6.53
CA ALA A 804 -10.88 7.23 6.83
C ALA A 804 -10.57 7.73 8.27
N PRO A 805 -10.58 6.89 9.33
CA PRO A 805 -10.15 7.30 10.66
C PRO A 805 -8.70 7.77 10.72
N VAL A 806 -7.79 7.17 9.95
CA VAL A 806 -6.38 7.59 9.89
C VAL A 806 -6.27 8.96 9.21
N LEU A 807 -6.89 9.14 8.04
CA LEU A 807 -6.91 10.46 7.35
C LEU A 807 -7.56 11.55 8.18
N ASN A 808 -8.63 11.21 8.91
CA ASN A 808 -9.38 12.18 9.72
C ASN A 808 -8.53 12.80 10.82
N LYS A 809 -7.45 12.15 11.28
CA LYS A 809 -6.48 12.74 12.21
C LYS A 809 -5.80 13.96 11.60
N SER A 810 -5.42 13.90 10.32
CA SER A 810 -4.78 15.00 9.59
C SER A 810 -5.77 16.11 9.18
N LEU A 811 -7.07 15.85 9.30
CA LEU A 811 -8.15 16.78 8.94
C LEU A 811 -8.73 17.56 10.13
N ILE A 812 -8.24 17.33 11.35
CA ILE A 812 -8.68 18.08 12.53
C ILE A 812 -8.39 19.59 12.34
N GLY A 813 -9.41 20.41 12.54
CA GLY A 813 -9.32 21.87 12.40
C GLY A 813 -9.13 22.38 10.97
N LYS A 814 -9.27 21.53 9.94
CA LYS A 814 -9.10 21.89 8.52
C LYS A 814 -10.40 22.36 7.86
N GLY A 815 -11.15 23.20 8.58
CA GLY A 815 -12.39 23.81 8.09
C GLY A 815 -13.39 22.79 7.54
N ILE A 816 -13.90 23.05 6.34
CA ILE A 816 -14.88 22.16 5.69
C ILE A 816 -14.29 20.80 5.31
N LEU A 817 -12.98 20.57 5.39
CA LEU A 817 -12.42 19.24 5.13
C LEU A 817 -12.46 18.33 6.36
N ALA A 818 -12.70 18.88 7.56
CA ALA A 818 -12.77 18.09 8.79
C ALA A 818 -13.81 16.97 8.70
N GLY A 819 -13.41 15.75 9.09
CA GLY A 819 -14.28 14.56 9.10
C GLY A 819 -14.49 13.87 7.75
N ARG A 820 -13.92 14.41 6.65
CA ARG A 820 -14.17 13.94 5.27
C ARG A 820 -13.15 12.94 4.75
N GLY A 821 -12.39 12.28 5.63
CA GLY A 821 -11.42 11.26 5.25
C GLY A 821 -12.00 10.16 4.36
N GLN A 822 -13.27 9.78 4.56
CA GLN A 822 -13.93 8.78 3.71
C GLN A 822 -14.08 9.26 2.26
N ALA A 823 -14.41 10.52 2.02
CA ALA A 823 -14.51 11.06 0.66
C ALA A 823 -13.17 11.03 -0.08
N PHE A 824 -12.05 11.25 0.63
CA PHE A 824 -10.70 11.12 0.05
C PHE A 824 -10.33 9.67 -0.25
N ILE A 825 -10.73 8.72 0.61
CA ILE A 825 -10.56 7.28 0.35
C ILE A 825 -11.39 6.84 -0.86
N ASP A 826 -12.66 7.25 -0.91
CA ASP A 826 -13.56 6.93 -2.03
C ASP A 826 -13.05 7.52 -3.33
N ALA A 827 -12.55 8.78 -3.28
CA ALA A 827 -11.92 9.45 -4.40
C ALA A 827 -10.66 8.72 -4.89
N SER A 828 -9.78 8.34 -3.96
CA SER A 828 -8.55 7.59 -4.26
C SER A 828 -8.83 6.27 -4.96
N ARG A 829 -9.74 5.49 -4.38
CA ARG A 829 -10.13 4.17 -4.90
C ARG A 829 -10.88 4.27 -6.24
N THR A 830 -11.77 5.24 -6.39
CA THR A 830 -12.56 5.37 -7.62
C THR A 830 -11.72 5.88 -8.79
N HIS A 831 -10.76 6.76 -8.51
CA HIS A 831 -10.02 7.48 -9.57
C HIS A 831 -8.54 7.13 -9.63
N ASN A 832 -8.09 6.14 -8.87
CA ASN A 832 -6.70 5.66 -8.83
C ASN A 832 -5.72 6.82 -8.60
N VAL A 833 -5.94 7.56 -7.52
CA VAL A 833 -5.11 8.70 -7.13
C VAL A 833 -4.78 8.59 -5.64
N ASN A 834 -3.50 8.63 -5.30
CA ASN A 834 -3.00 8.57 -3.93
C ASN A 834 -3.75 9.54 -3.00
N GLU A 835 -4.36 9.01 -1.93
CA GLU A 835 -5.22 9.75 -1.00
C GLU A 835 -4.46 10.79 -0.17
N ILE A 836 -3.17 10.56 0.12
CA ILE A 836 -2.31 11.55 0.77
C ILE A 836 -2.08 12.73 -0.16
N TYR A 837 -1.80 12.46 -1.44
CA TYR A 837 -1.68 13.52 -2.44
C TYR A 837 -2.99 14.29 -2.60
N LEU A 838 -4.14 13.62 -2.73
CA LEU A 838 -5.44 14.30 -2.81
C LEU A 838 -5.69 15.20 -1.60
N LEU A 839 -5.41 14.70 -0.40
CA LEU A 839 -5.57 15.47 0.83
C LEU A 839 -4.62 16.67 0.88
N SER A 840 -3.34 16.44 0.62
CA SER A 840 -2.30 17.47 0.56
C SER A 840 -2.67 18.58 -0.42
N HIS A 841 -3.11 18.20 -1.63
CA HIS A 841 -3.49 19.11 -2.70
C HIS A 841 -4.73 19.92 -2.30
N ALA A 842 -5.77 19.27 -1.75
CA ALA A 842 -6.95 19.96 -1.27
C ALA A 842 -6.64 20.96 -0.15
N LEU A 843 -5.76 20.60 0.80
CA LEU A 843 -5.37 21.52 1.88
C LEU A 843 -4.67 22.77 1.35
N LEU A 844 -3.82 22.62 0.33
CA LEU A 844 -3.12 23.75 -0.29
C LEU A 844 -4.11 24.66 -1.04
N GLU A 845 -4.91 24.08 -1.94
CA GLU A 845 -5.81 24.83 -2.83
C GLU A 845 -6.93 25.55 -2.07
N THR A 846 -7.35 25.01 -0.92
CA THR A 846 -8.47 25.56 -0.14
C THR A 846 -8.05 26.42 1.03
N GLY A 847 -6.75 26.65 1.25
CA GLY A 847 -6.26 27.32 2.45
C GLY A 847 -6.70 26.58 3.72
N HIS A 848 -6.42 25.28 3.79
CA HIS A 848 -6.85 24.38 4.86
C HIS A 848 -8.38 24.31 5.05
N GLY A 849 -9.14 24.28 3.95
CA GLY A 849 -10.59 24.12 3.95
C GLY A 849 -11.40 25.37 4.28
N THR A 850 -10.80 26.56 4.15
CA THR A 850 -11.42 27.85 4.55
C THR A 850 -11.73 28.79 3.40
N SER A 851 -11.22 28.51 2.19
CA SER A 851 -11.50 29.34 1.01
C SER A 851 -12.99 29.38 0.65
N ALA A 852 -13.45 30.49 0.08
CA ALA A 852 -14.85 30.68 -0.29
C ALA A 852 -15.39 29.62 -1.29
N LEU A 853 -14.54 29.19 -2.24
CA LEU A 853 -14.86 28.09 -3.16
C LEU A 853 -15.02 26.74 -2.44
N ALA A 854 -14.24 26.50 -1.39
CA ALA A 854 -14.31 25.28 -0.62
C ALA A 854 -15.51 25.28 0.33
N THR A 855 -15.85 26.42 0.95
CA THR A 855 -16.95 26.52 1.92
C THR A 855 -18.33 26.61 1.28
N GLY A 856 -18.40 26.83 -0.03
CA GLY A 856 -19.62 26.81 -0.82
C GLY A 856 -19.95 28.16 -1.45
N THR A 857 -20.35 28.16 -2.72
CA THR A 857 -20.79 29.33 -3.48
C THR A 857 -22.16 29.08 -4.09
N ILE A 858 -23.11 30.01 -3.97
CA ILE A 858 -24.40 29.90 -4.67
C ILE A 858 -24.19 30.32 -6.13
N VAL A 859 -24.54 29.43 -7.06
CA VAL A 859 -24.50 29.69 -8.50
C VAL A 859 -25.92 29.76 -9.03
N SER A 860 -26.30 30.91 -9.58
CA SER A 860 -27.60 31.18 -10.23
C SER A 860 -27.49 31.48 -11.72
N SER A 861 -26.27 31.56 -12.26
CA SER A 861 -25.99 31.74 -13.68
C SER A 861 -24.71 31.00 -14.07
N VAL A 862 -24.70 30.39 -15.26
CA VAL A 862 -23.55 29.69 -15.83
C VAL A 862 -23.35 30.15 -17.27
N ASP A 863 -22.15 30.64 -17.60
CA ASP A 863 -21.82 31.22 -18.92
C ASP A 863 -22.79 32.34 -19.34
N GLY A 864 -23.28 33.11 -18.36
CA GLY A 864 -24.24 34.20 -18.57
C GLY A 864 -25.69 33.76 -18.74
N LYS A 865 -26.01 32.46 -18.63
CA LYS A 865 -27.38 31.94 -18.68
C LYS A 865 -27.88 31.59 -17.28
N ALA A 866 -29.09 32.02 -16.95
CA ALA A 866 -29.72 31.67 -15.68
C ALA A 866 -29.86 30.14 -15.52
N VAL A 867 -29.55 29.65 -14.32
CA VAL A 867 -29.72 28.24 -13.93
C VAL A 867 -30.43 28.15 -12.58
N THR A 868 -30.96 26.99 -12.23
CA THR A 868 -31.54 26.77 -10.89
C THR A 868 -30.48 27.04 -9.82
N PRO A 869 -30.72 27.97 -8.87
CA PRO A 869 -29.73 28.28 -7.85
C PRO A 869 -29.35 27.05 -7.02
N LYS A 870 -28.05 26.74 -6.96
CA LYS A 870 -27.50 25.69 -6.09
C LYS A 870 -26.20 26.14 -5.44
N THR A 871 -25.98 25.72 -4.21
CA THR A 871 -24.67 25.82 -3.56
C THR A 871 -23.75 24.77 -4.16
N VAL A 872 -22.57 25.20 -4.59
CA VAL A 872 -21.54 24.34 -5.18
C VAL A 872 -20.24 24.46 -4.40
N TYR A 873 -19.41 23.43 -4.46
CA TYR A 873 -18.16 23.32 -3.73
C TYR A 873 -17.02 22.98 -4.70
N ASN A 874 -15.81 23.48 -4.43
CA ASN A 874 -14.63 23.17 -5.23
C ASN A 874 -13.39 23.05 -4.34
N MET A 875 -12.85 21.83 -4.24
CA MET A 875 -11.76 21.51 -3.28
C MET A 875 -10.36 21.57 -3.89
N TYR A 876 -10.24 21.81 -5.20
CA TYR A 876 -8.96 21.75 -5.91
C TYR A 876 -8.77 22.93 -6.89
N GLY A 877 -9.58 23.98 -6.76
CA GLY A 877 -9.51 25.16 -7.63
C GLY A 877 -9.80 24.87 -9.11
N ILE A 878 -10.46 23.76 -9.44
CA ILE A 878 -10.62 23.31 -10.84
C ILE A 878 -11.52 24.28 -11.60
N GLY A 879 -11.02 24.82 -12.72
CA GLY A 879 -11.73 25.79 -13.55
C GLY A 879 -11.66 27.23 -13.03
N ALA A 880 -10.89 27.50 -11.97
CA ALA A 880 -10.53 28.86 -11.60
C ALA A 880 -9.55 29.44 -12.63
N ILE A 881 -9.88 30.60 -13.19
CA ILE A 881 -9.06 31.31 -14.18
C ILE A 881 -8.66 32.67 -13.60
N ASP A 882 -7.41 33.08 -13.81
CA ASP A 882 -6.86 34.34 -13.31
C ASP A 882 -7.78 35.55 -13.57
N GLY A 883 -7.98 36.37 -12.54
CA GLY A 883 -8.85 37.55 -12.57
C GLY A 883 -10.35 37.26 -12.39
N ASN A 884 -10.80 36.00 -12.48
CA ASN A 884 -12.18 35.60 -12.18
C ASN A 884 -12.28 34.18 -11.57
N ALA A 885 -11.28 33.82 -10.78
CA ALA A 885 -11.05 32.49 -10.23
C ALA A 885 -12.26 31.95 -9.47
N HIS A 886 -12.87 32.80 -8.64
CA HIS A 886 -14.02 32.44 -7.82
C HIS A 886 -15.26 32.10 -8.66
N VAL A 887 -15.66 32.98 -9.58
CA VAL A 887 -16.88 32.74 -10.39
C VAL A 887 -16.67 31.57 -11.33
N LYS A 888 -15.54 31.51 -12.04
CA LYS A 888 -15.27 30.43 -13.00
C LYS A 888 -15.08 29.07 -12.32
N GLY A 889 -14.46 29.05 -11.13
CA GLY A 889 -14.37 27.85 -10.31
C GLY A 889 -15.75 27.36 -9.83
N ALA A 890 -16.66 28.28 -9.48
CA ALA A 890 -18.03 27.94 -9.05
C ALA A 890 -18.91 27.49 -10.23
N GLU A 891 -18.87 28.18 -11.37
CA GLU A 891 -19.56 27.75 -12.60
C GLU A 891 -19.09 26.36 -13.05
N ARG A 892 -17.79 26.08 -12.95
CA ARG A 892 -17.26 24.75 -13.22
C ARG A 892 -17.83 23.71 -12.26
N ALA A 893 -17.83 23.98 -10.96
CA ALA A 893 -18.39 23.08 -9.96
C ALA A 893 -19.89 22.80 -10.19
N TYR A 894 -20.65 23.79 -10.65
CA TYR A 894 -22.06 23.62 -11.03
C TYR A 894 -22.22 22.65 -12.21
N LYS A 895 -21.44 22.83 -13.28
CA LYS A 895 -21.47 21.96 -14.48
C LYS A 895 -21.13 20.51 -14.15
N GLU A 896 -20.26 20.29 -13.17
CA GLU A 896 -19.82 18.97 -12.73
C GLU A 896 -20.72 18.36 -11.64
N GLY A 897 -21.72 19.10 -11.15
CA GLY A 897 -22.67 18.62 -10.14
C GLY A 897 -22.11 18.54 -8.72
N TRP A 898 -21.10 19.35 -8.38
CA TRP A 898 -20.44 19.34 -7.07
C TRP A 898 -21.25 20.08 -6.00
N PHE A 899 -22.45 19.58 -5.72
CA PHE A 899 -23.41 20.19 -4.78
C PHE A 899 -23.19 19.80 -3.31
N THR A 900 -22.19 18.97 -3.03
CA THR A 900 -21.72 18.68 -1.67
C THR A 900 -20.19 18.71 -1.63
N PRO A 901 -19.59 18.94 -0.44
CA PRO A 901 -18.14 18.84 -0.26
C PRO A 901 -17.57 17.50 -0.72
N GLU A 902 -18.25 16.38 -0.45
CA GLU A 902 -17.82 15.03 -0.79
C GLU A 902 -17.84 14.83 -2.32
N ALA A 903 -18.89 15.31 -3.00
CA ALA A 903 -18.97 15.27 -4.46
C ALA A 903 -17.86 16.11 -5.10
N ALA A 904 -17.47 17.24 -4.50
CA ALA A 904 -16.35 18.06 -4.95
C ALA A 904 -14.98 17.38 -4.75
N ILE A 905 -14.80 16.65 -3.64
CA ILE A 905 -13.58 15.84 -3.39
C ILE A 905 -13.46 14.74 -4.45
N ILE A 906 -14.50 13.93 -4.61
CA ILE A 906 -14.49 12.78 -5.53
C ILE A 906 -14.41 13.25 -7.00
N GLY A 907 -15.26 14.21 -7.38
CA GLY A 907 -15.28 14.74 -8.74
C GLY A 907 -14.02 15.52 -9.11
N GLY A 908 -13.38 16.18 -8.16
CA GLY A 908 -12.08 16.81 -8.37
C GLY A 908 -10.96 15.80 -8.56
N ALA A 909 -10.93 14.72 -7.77
CA ALA A 909 -10.00 13.61 -7.96
C ALA A 909 -10.17 12.93 -9.32
N LYS A 910 -11.41 12.79 -9.83
CA LYS A 910 -11.67 12.32 -11.21
C LYS A 910 -10.92 13.16 -12.24
N PHE A 911 -11.05 14.48 -12.14
CA PHE A 911 -10.38 15.40 -13.07
C PHE A 911 -8.85 15.25 -13.02
N ILE A 912 -8.28 15.19 -11.81
CA ILE A 912 -6.84 14.99 -11.60
C ILE A 912 -6.39 13.65 -12.19
N GLY A 913 -7.10 12.56 -11.87
CA GLY A 913 -6.84 11.21 -12.36
C GLY A 913 -6.88 11.13 -13.88
N GLU A 914 -7.98 11.55 -14.51
CA GLU A 914 -8.17 11.42 -15.97
C GLU A 914 -7.26 12.34 -16.80
N LYS A 915 -6.96 13.55 -16.30
CA LYS A 915 -6.19 14.54 -17.07
C LYS A 915 -4.68 14.38 -16.93
N TYR A 916 -4.20 13.83 -15.82
CA TYR A 916 -2.77 13.76 -15.52
C TYR A 916 -2.32 12.33 -15.20
N ILE A 917 -2.74 11.79 -14.05
CA ILE A 917 -2.14 10.59 -13.45
C ILE A 917 -2.39 9.34 -14.29
N ASN A 918 -3.65 9.10 -14.64
CA ASN A 918 -4.11 7.92 -15.36
C ASN A 918 -4.33 8.20 -16.85
N ASN A 919 -3.80 9.32 -17.37
CA ASN A 919 -3.97 9.67 -18.76
C ASN A 919 -3.14 8.74 -19.66
N PRO A 920 -3.75 8.01 -20.62
CA PRO A 920 -3.06 6.97 -21.39
C PRO A 920 -1.99 7.54 -22.34
N GLU A 921 -2.12 8.81 -22.76
CA GLU A 921 -1.15 9.44 -23.67
C GLU A 921 0.02 10.10 -22.94
N ARG A 922 -0.19 10.56 -21.70
CA ARG A 922 0.76 11.43 -20.99
C ARG A 922 1.39 10.79 -19.77
N MET A 923 0.72 9.80 -19.16
CA MET A 923 1.18 9.01 -18.00
C MET A 923 1.91 9.86 -16.94
N GLN A 924 1.30 10.96 -16.51
CA GLN A 924 1.89 11.91 -15.57
C GLN A 924 1.59 11.50 -14.12
N ASN A 925 1.98 10.27 -13.76
CA ASN A 925 1.71 9.66 -12.46
C ASN A 925 2.60 10.16 -11.32
N THR A 926 3.50 11.11 -11.54
CA THR A 926 4.31 11.74 -10.48
C THR A 926 4.26 13.26 -10.59
N LEU A 927 4.48 13.99 -9.49
CA LEU A 927 4.56 15.46 -9.52
C LEU A 927 5.65 15.93 -10.51
N TYR A 928 6.77 15.20 -10.59
CA TYR A 928 7.82 15.43 -11.58
C TYR A 928 7.26 15.35 -13.00
N LYS A 929 6.54 14.28 -13.35
CA LYS A 929 5.99 14.10 -14.70
C LYS A 929 4.86 15.10 -15.00
N MET A 930 4.08 15.50 -14.00
CA MET A 930 3.10 16.59 -14.13
C MET A 930 3.78 17.92 -14.47
N ARG A 931 4.91 18.22 -13.83
CA ARG A 931 5.67 19.46 -14.09
C ARG A 931 6.41 19.42 -15.41
N PHE A 932 7.20 18.39 -15.65
CA PHE A 932 8.18 18.39 -16.73
C PHE A 932 7.70 17.67 -17.99
N ASN A 933 6.74 16.75 -17.84
CA ASN A 933 6.21 15.87 -18.89
C ASN A 933 7.31 15.24 -19.75
N PRO A 934 8.09 14.29 -19.22
CA PRO A 934 9.14 13.65 -19.99
C PRO A 934 8.61 12.80 -21.17
N ILE A 935 7.32 12.47 -21.25
CA ILE A 935 6.80 11.79 -22.45
C ILE A 935 6.67 12.77 -23.62
N LYS A 936 6.22 14.00 -23.35
CA LYS A 936 6.15 15.10 -24.34
C LYS A 936 6.72 16.40 -23.72
N PRO A 937 8.06 16.54 -23.63
CA PRO A 937 8.69 17.69 -22.98
C PRO A 937 8.20 19.03 -23.54
N GLY A 938 7.99 20.01 -22.66
CA GLY A 938 7.47 21.34 -23.02
C GLY A 938 5.96 21.44 -23.25
N ILE A 939 5.22 20.33 -23.21
CA ILE A 939 3.79 20.29 -23.56
C ILE A 939 2.96 19.84 -22.33
N ASN A 940 1.77 20.43 -22.12
CA ASN A 940 0.82 20.05 -21.06
C ASN A 940 1.46 19.93 -19.67
N GLN A 941 2.26 20.93 -19.31
CA GLN A 941 2.89 21.04 -17.99
C GLN A 941 1.91 21.68 -17.01
N TYR A 942 1.88 21.16 -15.78
CA TYR A 942 0.97 21.67 -14.76
C TYR A 942 1.31 23.12 -14.33
N ALA A 943 2.59 23.50 -14.39
CA ALA A 943 3.07 24.82 -13.98
C ALA A 943 4.32 25.24 -14.76
N THR A 944 4.58 26.56 -14.81
CA THR A 944 5.82 27.12 -15.37
C THR A 944 6.96 27.17 -14.35
N ASP A 945 6.67 27.23 -13.05
CA ASP A 945 7.68 27.24 -11.98
C ASP A 945 8.47 25.92 -11.94
N ILE A 946 9.78 25.96 -12.18
CA ILE A 946 10.66 24.78 -12.15
C ILE A 946 10.66 24.06 -10.80
N ALA A 947 10.39 24.78 -9.71
CA ALA A 947 10.36 24.23 -8.36
C ALA A 947 8.95 23.75 -7.94
N TRP A 948 7.94 23.86 -8.82
CA TRP A 948 6.55 23.55 -8.50
C TRP A 948 6.41 22.16 -7.89
N ALA A 949 7.00 21.13 -8.51
CA ALA A 949 6.88 19.73 -8.07
C ALA A 949 7.40 19.55 -6.64
N THR A 950 8.59 20.08 -6.35
CA THR A 950 9.21 20.02 -5.01
C THR A 950 8.46 20.84 -3.97
N LYS A 951 7.84 21.96 -4.35
CA LYS A 951 7.03 22.77 -3.44
C LYS A 951 5.77 22.04 -2.97
N GLN A 952 5.31 21.00 -3.69
CA GLN A 952 4.15 20.21 -3.29
C GLN A 952 4.49 19.08 -2.29
N THR A 953 5.76 18.75 -2.09
CA THR A 953 6.12 17.49 -1.41
C THR A 953 6.08 17.54 0.11
N ALA A 954 6.16 18.73 0.72
CA ALA A 954 6.24 18.89 2.17
C ALA A 954 5.09 18.21 2.91
N ASN A 955 3.85 18.57 2.55
CA ASN A 955 2.65 18.01 3.16
C ASN A 955 2.53 16.50 2.91
N ILE A 956 2.91 16.03 1.71
CA ILE A 956 2.88 14.60 1.38
C ILE A 956 3.86 13.85 2.29
N TYR A 957 5.11 14.30 2.35
CA TYR A 957 6.16 13.75 3.19
C TYR A 957 5.71 13.71 4.66
N ASP A 958 5.28 14.84 5.22
CA ASP A 958 4.88 14.95 6.62
C ASP A 958 3.71 14.01 6.98
N MET A 959 2.76 13.81 6.05
CA MET A 959 1.66 12.86 6.24
C MET A 959 2.17 11.41 6.26
N TYR A 960 3.06 11.02 5.35
CA TYR A 960 3.68 9.70 5.39
C TYR A 960 4.50 9.48 6.66
N GLN A 961 5.19 10.50 7.17
CA GLN A 961 5.95 10.37 8.42
C GLN A 961 5.09 10.08 9.64
N GLN A 962 3.81 10.46 9.63
CA GLN A 962 2.84 10.22 10.70
C GLN A 962 2.23 8.80 10.67
N LEU A 963 2.46 8.03 9.61
CA LEU A 963 1.93 6.69 9.46
C LEU A 963 2.80 5.65 10.17
N GLU A 964 2.15 4.63 10.74
CA GLU A 964 2.79 3.46 11.34
C GLU A 964 3.26 2.45 10.28
N SER A 965 2.53 2.33 9.17
CA SER A 965 2.89 1.45 8.05
C SER A 965 2.48 2.02 6.69
N TYR A 966 3.33 1.80 5.69
CA TYR A 966 3.07 2.17 4.28
C TYR A 966 4.11 1.53 3.35
N THR A 967 3.79 1.49 2.05
CA THR A 967 4.76 1.24 0.98
C THR A 967 4.82 2.46 0.06
N LEU A 968 6.01 3.05 -0.09
CA LEU A 968 6.26 4.13 -1.05
C LEU A 968 6.63 3.53 -2.39
N TYR A 969 5.86 3.86 -3.43
CA TYR A 969 6.21 3.53 -4.81
C TYR A 969 6.77 4.78 -5.48
N PHE A 970 8.02 4.75 -5.91
CA PHE A 970 8.65 5.83 -6.67
C PHE A 970 8.83 5.42 -8.12
N ASP A 971 8.53 6.34 -9.04
CA ASP A 971 8.75 6.21 -10.48
C ASP A 971 9.69 7.35 -10.92
N VAL A 972 10.97 7.00 -11.02
CA VAL A 972 12.08 7.92 -11.23
C VAL A 972 12.42 7.96 -12.72
N PRO A 973 12.42 9.14 -13.36
CA PRO A 973 12.78 9.23 -14.77
C PRO A 973 14.29 8.98 -14.96
N LYS A 974 14.66 8.41 -16.10
CA LYS A 974 16.06 8.20 -16.47
C LYS A 974 16.28 8.66 -17.90
N PHE A 975 17.27 9.53 -18.10
CA PHE A 975 17.63 10.09 -19.40
C PHE A 975 18.88 9.38 -19.94
N GLN A 976 19.03 9.35 -21.27
CA GLN A 976 20.16 8.74 -21.97
C GLN A 976 21.49 9.45 -21.70
#